data_AF-A0A239C722-F1
#
_entry.id   AF-A0A239C722-F1
#
_cell.length_a   1.000
_cell.length_b   1.000
_cell.length_c   1.000
_cell.angle_alpha   90.00
_cell.angle_beta   90.00
_cell.angle_gamma   90.00
#
_symmetry.space_group_name_H-M   'P 1'
#
loop_
_entity.id
_entity.type
_entity.pdbx_description
1 polymer ?
#
loop_
_entity_poly.entity_id
_entity_poly.type
_entity_poly.pdbx_seq_one_letter_code
_entity_poly.pdbx_strand_id
1 'polypeptide(L)'
;MTVQTTTNVATGIGNGVTTVFPVGYKFNQDADLVVFLIETATSIATLQILNSDYSVQGAGDDDGGSITFLAAAPASGYSVKVTRLVDLLQLTDLRNQGKFFAEVHEDVFDLLVMMIQQVAQATDSSLHLNEAGNQWDAKGHRIVNVGDPVNDQDAATKLWTQQYIAQLLEAGQGPVNNAENVIYIGPDMVAHVVQDLSGPDGAEFIGRGAETVEDALVDLEDRADDIELKLAIPNGNLIGIARENRVNTLARFDTFPQRVVGKALYRAIYDHFGQMDLLPTGEIYLIFRTATDHTGGTDGRLAFSKIGQDGTWNEPTIIATAAGGDDFRDAAGGTMPSGRIICAGTVYETGDLHVFASDDYGATWSLKQTILKGATDYRFAHGKGFQIGNKFVIPYYTATGAVYQLRWLESTNGGDTWTEGATVYSGAIAYNETAYLDLGGAAVLAVARIGSGAGGKLRQFVSLNGGTTWTDQGDVTAQNGDSTDVVVSPSLSYVYSEGGTPHVVLFYTNRTQHFCYYRTIPVSKAAAGAAGWSDRTSVYSAPSDSGYQSQVVLGGRRILGTVFRELSASASGAFQFEANMGSLPDYESDWTAVVASTLYTFAHGLQHPPRRVEVEYASSSNPTTWTKVYASFFNDGANKGSGAQVEIGATNIRVGTGAAVWGTAYFGGFDATTGARVTSGFYRVRAWI
;
A
#
# COMPACT_ATOMS: atom_id res chain seq x y z
N MET A 1 -5.53 -14.32 -64.88
CA MET A 1 -6.69 -13.55 -64.43
C MET A 1 -6.41 -13.17 -63.00
N THR A 2 -6.28 -11.89 -62.70
CA THR A 2 -5.94 -11.41 -61.35
C THR A 2 -6.62 -10.07 -61.10
N VAL A 3 -7.08 -9.82 -59.87
CA VAL A 3 -7.56 -8.49 -59.49
C VAL A 3 -6.39 -7.51 -59.47
N GLN A 4 -6.28 -6.66 -60.50
CA GLN A 4 -5.19 -5.69 -60.68
C GLN A 4 -5.58 -4.24 -60.35
N THR A 5 -6.83 -3.99 -59.92
CA THR A 5 -7.30 -2.66 -59.52
C THR A 5 -7.28 -2.51 -58.01
N THR A 6 -7.19 -1.29 -57.50
CA THR A 6 -7.38 -0.99 -56.08
C THR A 6 -8.79 -0.51 -55.74
N THR A 7 -9.60 -0.16 -56.76
CA THR A 7 -10.99 0.28 -56.60
C THR A 7 -11.97 -0.88 -56.81
N ASN A 8 -13.04 -0.86 -56.02
CA ASN A 8 -14.24 -1.69 -56.17
C ASN A 8 -15.50 -0.83 -56.40
N VAL A 9 -15.33 0.45 -56.75
CA VAL A 9 -16.41 1.44 -56.97
C VAL A 9 -16.27 2.09 -58.33
N ALA A 10 -17.39 2.20 -59.04
CA ALA A 10 -17.55 3.03 -60.23
C ALA A 10 -18.60 4.09 -59.97
N THR A 11 -18.35 5.31 -60.46
CA THR A 11 -19.27 6.43 -60.32
C THR A 11 -19.67 6.99 -61.67
N GLY A 12 -20.89 7.52 -61.74
CA GLY A 12 -21.44 8.15 -62.94
C GLY A 12 -22.31 9.34 -62.57
N ILE A 13 -22.55 10.23 -63.53
CA ILE A 13 -23.42 11.39 -63.36
C ILE A 13 -24.70 11.16 -64.18
N GLY A 14 -25.86 11.37 -63.54
CA GLY A 14 -27.13 11.40 -64.22
C GLY A 14 -27.30 12.68 -65.03
N ASN A 15 -27.63 12.53 -66.31
CA ASN A 15 -27.92 13.63 -67.24
C ASN A 15 -29.32 13.50 -67.88
N GLY A 16 -30.10 12.49 -67.46
CA GLY A 16 -31.41 12.17 -68.02
C GLY A 16 -31.39 11.47 -69.38
N VAL A 17 -30.21 11.09 -69.92
CA VAL A 17 -30.07 10.47 -71.25
C VAL A 17 -29.20 9.21 -71.22
N THR A 18 -28.08 9.21 -70.52
CA THR A 18 -27.14 8.07 -70.44
C THR A 18 -27.73 6.95 -69.59
N THR A 19 -27.88 5.76 -70.18
CA THR A 19 -28.40 4.56 -69.48
C THR A 19 -27.32 3.53 -69.16
N VAL A 20 -26.19 3.55 -69.88
CA VAL A 20 -25.09 2.59 -69.71
C VAL A 20 -23.93 3.23 -68.95
N PHE A 21 -23.47 2.58 -67.89
CA PHE A 21 -22.35 3.04 -67.08
C PHE A 21 -21.28 1.93 -66.98
N PRO A 22 -20.03 2.20 -67.37
CA PRO A 22 -18.96 1.22 -67.34
C PRO A 22 -18.51 0.91 -65.90
N VAL A 23 -18.11 -0.34 -65.68
CA VAL A 23 -17.59 -0.88 -64.42
C VAL A 23 -16.19 -1.40 -64.71
N GLY A 24 -15.17 -0.59 -64.42
CA GLY A 24 -13.77 -0.88 -64.76
C GLY A 24 -13.02 -1.74 -63.74
N TYR A 25 -13.72 -2.65 -63.07
CA TYR A 25 -13.14 -3.62 -62.15
C TYR A 25 -13.87 -4.96 -62.27
N LYS A 26 -13.13 -6.05 -62.06
CA LYS A 26 -13.65 -7.42 -62.13
C LYS A 26 -14.73 -7.69 -61.07
N PHE A 27 -15.77 -8.44 -61.45
CA PHE A 27 -16.80 -8.99 -60.57
C PHE A 27 -17.18 -10.39 -61.07
N ASN A 28 -17.54 -11.32 -60.19
CA ASN A 28 -17.66 -12.73 -60.54
C ASN A 28 -19.07 -13.09 -61.03
N GLN A 29 -20.08 -12.42 -60.49
CA GLN A 29 -21.49 -12.63 -60.83
C GLN A 29 -22.21 -11.27 -60.89
N ASP A 30 -23.28 -11.18 -61.68
CA ASP A 30 -24.08 -9.93 -61.78
C ASP A 30 -24.60 -9.45 -60.42
N ALA A 31 -24.91 -10.38 -59.52
CA ALA A 31 -25.39 -10.11 -58.16
C ALA A 31 -24.34 -9.45 -57.26
N ASP A 32 -23.06 -9.52 -57.61
CA ASP A 32 -21.98 -8.87 -56.84
C ASP A 32 -22.02 -7.35 -57.00
N LEU A 33 -22.71 -6.81 -58.01
CA LEU A 33 -22.80 -5.37 -58.23
C LEU A 33 -24.05 -4.78 -57.61
N VAL A 34 -23.85 -3.89 -56.65
CA VAL A 34 -24.90 -3.13 -55.98
C VAL A 34 -24.90 -1.70 -56.51
N VAL A 35 -26.05 -1.24 -57.03
CA VAL A 35 -26.19 0.09 -57.63
C VAL A 35 -27.02 0.99 -56.73
N PHE A 36 -26.49 2.20 -56.45
CA PHE A 36 -27.19 3.26 -55.75
C PHE A 36 -27.37 4.47 -56.67
N LEU A 37 -28.56 5.06 -56.63
CA LEU A 37 -28.79 6.42 -57.08
C LEU A 37 -28.67 7.37 -55.89
N ILE A 38 -27.79 8.36 -55.99
CA ILE A 38 -27.54 9.33 -54.93
C ILE A 38 -28.04 10.69 -55.41
N GLU A 39 -28.99 11.27 -54.69
CA GLU A 39 -29.45 12.63 -54.97
C GLU A 39 -28.37 13.63 -54.55
N THR A 40 -27.89 14.44 -55.50
CA THR A 40 -26.74 15.34 -55.30
C THR A 40 -27.03 16.44 -54.27
N ALA A 41 -28.29 16.88 -54.17
CA ALA A 41 -28.69 17.95 -53.26
C ALA A 41 -28.81 17.50 -51.79
N THR A 42 -29.23 16.26 -51.55
CA THR A 42 -29.54 15.75 -50.19
C THR A 42 -28.55 14.69 -49.71
N SER A 43 -27.74 14.16 -50.62
CA SER A 43 -26.86 12.99 -50.43
C SER A 43 -27.60 11.73 -49.99
N ILE A 44 -28.91 11.64 -50.25
CA ILE A 44 -29.71 10.44 -49.97
C ILE A 44 -29.43 9.40 -51.06
N ALA A 45 -29.08 8.18 -50.64
CA ALA A 45 -28.84 7.04 -51.51
C ALA A 45 -30.08 6.13 -51.58
N THR A 46 -30.50 5.77 -52.78
CA THR A 46 -31.58 4.81 -53.04
C THR A 46 -31.02 3.58 -53.75
N LEU A 47 -31.17 2.42 -53.11
CA LEU A 47 -30.78 1.13 -53.69
C LEU A 47 -31.62 0.81 -54.92
N GLN A 48 -30.97 0.41 -56.01
CA GLN A 48 -31.61 -0.08 -57.22
C GLN A 48 -31.66 -1.61 -57.21
N ILE A 49 -32.69 -2.19 -57.80
CA ILE A 49 -32.94 -3.64 -57.81
C ILE A 49 -32.44 -4.24 -59.13
N LEU A 50 -31.51 -5.19 -59.04
CA LEU A 50 -31.00 -5.94 -60.19
C LEU A 50 -32.15 -6.63 -60.94
N ASN A 51 -32.10 -6.59 -62.28
CA ASN A 51 -33.09 -7.09 -63.23
C ASN A 51 -34.45 -6.36 -63.24
N SER A 52 -34.68 -5.40 -62.34
CA SER A 52 -35.88 -4.54 -62.36
C SER A 52 -35.52 -3.11 -62.78
N ASP A 53 -34.52 -2.53 -62.11
CA ASP A 53 -34.08 -1.16 -62.34
C ASP A 53 -32.86 -1.07 -63.26
N TYR A 54 -31.97 -2.07 -63.18
CA TYR A 54 -30.78 -2.19 -64.03
C TYR A 54 -30.44 -3.64 -64.38
N SER A 55 -29.73 -3.86 -65.49
CA SER A 55 -29.09 -5.12 -65.85
C SER A 55 -27.57 -4.97 -65.88
N VAL A 56 -26.85 -6.09 -65.72
CA VAL A 56 -25.38 -6.15 -65.72
C VAL A 56 -24.89 -6.94 -66.94
N GLN A 57 -23.73 -6.58 -67.48
CA GLN A 57 -22.98 -7.37 -68.46
C GLN A 57 -21.50 -7.37 -68.11
N GLY A 58 -20.79 -8.46 -68.42
CA GLY A 58 -19.33 -8.60 -68.20
C GLY A 58 -18.96 -9.33 -66.90
N ALA A 59 -19.87 -10.13 -66.31
CA ALA A 59 -19.52 -10.98 -65.17
C ALA A 59 -18.43 -11.99 -65.55
N GLY A 60 -17.37 -12.03 -64.74
CA GLY A 60 -16.20 -12.88 -64.94
C GLY A 60 -15.12 -12.29 -65.85
N ASP A 61 -15.38 -11.18 -66.56
CA ASP A 61 -14.38 -10.52 -67.40
C ASP A 61 -13.33 -9.77 -66.56
N ASP A 62 -12.05 -9.94 -66.89
CA ASP A 62 -10.93 -9.34 -66.15
C ASP A 62 -10.93 -7.80 -66.22
N ASP A 63 -11.40 -7.23 -67.33
CA ASP A 63 -11.50 -5.77 -67.54
C ASP A 63 -12.79 -5.18 -66.92
N GLY A 64 -13.63 -6.02 -66.31
CA GLY A 64 -14.93 -5.64 -65.79
C GLY A 64 -16.02 -5.59 -66.86
N GLY A 65 -17.02 -4.73 -66.68
CA GLY A 65 -18.27 -4.79 -67.44
C GLY A 65 -19.02 -3.47 -67.47
N SER A 66 -20.35 -3.54 -67.48
CA SER A 66 -21.20 -2.34 -67.39
C SER A 66 -22.55 -2.65 -66.76
N ILE A 67 -23.17 -1.61 -66.21
CA ILE A 67 -24.59 -1.63 -65.82
C ILE A 67 -25.41 -0.82 -66.82
N THR A 68 -26.64 -1.26 -67.08
CA THR A 68 -27.60 -0.57 -67.96
C THR A 68 -28.91 -0.37 -67.22
N PHE A 69 -29.37 0.88 -67.06
CA PHE A 69 -30.68 1.18 -66.51
C PHE A 69 -31.80 0.77 -67.48
N LEU A 70 -32.81 0.06 -66.98
CA LEU A 70 -33.85 -0.59 -67.80
C LEU A 70 -35.09 0.29 -68.02
N ALA A 71 -35.45 1.12 -67.06
CA ALA A 71 -36.67 1.93 -67.11
C ALA A 71 -36.41 3.38 -67.58
N ALA A 72 -35.62 4.14 -66.83
CA ALA A 72 -35.30 5.54 -67.12
C ALA A 72 -33.83 5.83 -66.85
N ALA A 73 -33.23 6.67 -67.69
CA ALA A 73 -31.88 7.17 -67.46
C ALA A 73 -31.85 8.01 -66.15
N PRO A 74 -30.80 7.89 -65.32
CA PRO A 74 -30.65 8.70 -64.12
C PRO A 74 -30.73 10.19 -64.45
N ALA A 75 -31.68 10.90 -63.82
CA ALA A 75 -31.97 12.30 -64.10
C ALA A 75 -30.81 13.24 -63.68
N SER A 76 -30.79 14.46 -64.24
CA SER A 76 -29.89 15.50 -63.76
C SER A 76 -30.16 15.80 -62.28
N GLY A 77 -29.09 15.91 -61.50
CA GLY A 77 -29.18 16.02 -60.04
C GLY A 77 -28.98 14.69 -59.30
N TYR A 78 -28.86 13.56 -59.99
CA TYR A 78 -28.48 12.27 -59.40
C TYR A 78 -27.08 11.83 -59.85
N SER A 79 -26.37 11.12 -58.99
CA SER A 79 -25.17 10.37 -59.34
C SER A 79 -25.42 8.87 -59.18
N VAL A 80 -24.75 8.08 -60.00
CA VAL A 80 -24.77 6.61 -59.96
C VAL A 80 -23.54 6.17 -59.20
N LYS A 81 -23.71 5.32 -58.19
CA LYS A 81 -22.61 4.62 -57.52
C LYS A 81 -22.81 3.13 -57.67
N VAL A 82 -21.90 2.47 -58.35
CA VAL A 82 -21.84 1.01 -58.46
C VAL A 82 -20.74 0.53 -57.52
N THR A 83 -21.04 -0.42 -56.65
CA THR A 83 -20.07 -0.98 -55.70
C THR A 83 -20.09 -2.50 -55.80
N ARG A 84 -18.92 -3.14 -55.80
CA ARG A 84 -18.83 -4.59 -55.66
C ARG A 84 -19.03 -4.99 -54.19
N LEU A 85 -20.03 -5.83 -53.94
CA LEU A 85 -20.33 -6.43 -52.64
C LEU A 85 -20.35 -7.96 -52.81
N VAL A 86 -19.32 -8.63 -52.30
CA VAL A 86 -19.23 -10.10 -52.27
C VAL A 86 -19.52 -10.63 -50.86
N ASP A 87 -20.06 -11.84 -50.78
CA ASP A 87 -20.22 -12.56 -49.52
C ASP A 87 -18.85 -12.83 -48.90
N LEU A 88 -18.70 -12.60 -47.59
CA LEU A 88 -17.46 -12.85 -46.84
C LEU A 88 -17.31 -14.34 -46.47
N LEU A 89 -17.44 -15.23 -47.45
CA LEU A 89 -17.34 -16.68 -47.32
C LEU A 89 -16.34 -17.28 -48.32
N GLN A 90 -15.56 -18.28 -47.87
CA GLN A 90 -14.78 -19.12 -48.77
C GLN A 90 -15.53 -20.44 -49.03
N LEU A 91 -16.22 -20.53 -50.17
CA LEU A 91 -17.03 -21.71 -50.52
C LEU A 91 -16.23 -22.83 -51.20
N THR A 92 -15.05 -22.51 -51.74
CA THR A 92 -14.19 -23.48 -52.44
C THR A 92 -13.37 -24.31 -51.45
N ASP A 93 -13.65 -25.61 -51.40
CA ASP A 93 -12.88 -26.61 -50.65
C ASP A 93 -11.77 -27.21 -51.54
N LEU A 94 -10.51 -26.96 -51.16
CA LEU A 94 -9.33 -27.45 -51.87
C LEU A 94 -8.97 -28.86 -51.35
N ARG A 95 -9.21 -29.88 -52.18
CA ARG A 95 -8.93 -31.28 -51.82
C ARG A 95 -7.44 -31.60 -51.86
N ASN A 96 -6.97 -32.33 -50.85
CA ASN A 96 -5.61 -32.87 -50.83
C ASN A 96 -5.45 -33.97 -51.91
N GLN A 97 -4.36 -33.93 -52.68
CA GLN A 97 -4.03 -34.88 -53.76
C GLN A 97 -4.93 -34.88 -55.01
N GLY A 98 -5.66 -33.79 -55.27
CA GLY A 98 -6.36 -33.55 -56.54
C GLY A 98 -5.45 -33.05 -57.67
N LYS A 99 -5.95 -33.03 -58.91
CA LYS A 99 -5.28 -32.32 -60.01
C LYS A 99 -5.22 -30.82 -59.69
N PHE A 100 -4.08 -30.19 -59.92
CA PHE A 100 -3.92 -28.74 -59.76
C PHE A 100 -4.61 -28.02 -60.93
N PHE A 101 -5.74 -27.37 -60.65
CA PHE A 101 -6.40 -26.45 -61.56
C PHE A 101 -6.04 -25.03 -61.12
N ALA A 102 -5.20 -24.35 -61.90
CA ALA A 102 -4.70 -23.02 -61.55
C ALA A 102 -5.85 -22.02 -61.41
N GLU A 103 -6.86 -22.14 -62.28
CA GLU A 103 -8.05 -21.30 -62.30
C GLU A 103 -8.83 -21.36 -60.98
N VAL A 104 -8.97 -22.54 -60.38
CA VAL A 104 -9.66 -22.71 -59.08
C VAL A 104 -8.91 -22.00 -57.94
N HIS A 105 -7.58 -21.96 -58.01
CA HIS A 105 -6.77 -21.28 -56.99
C HIS A 105 -6.81 -19.76 -57.20
N GLU A 106 -6.69 -19.30 -58.44
CA GLU A 106 -6.79 -17.89 -58.79
C GLU A 106 -8.18 -17.33 -58.45
N ASP A 107 -9.28 -18.05 -58.71
CA ASP A 107 -10.63 -17.60 -58.34
C ASP A 107 -10.79 -17.41 -56.82
N VAL A 108 -10.15 -18.27 -56.01
CA VAL A 108 -10.13 -18.16 -54.55
C VAL A 108 -9.31 -16.95 -54.11
N PHE A 109 -8.12 -16.76 -54.68
CA PHE A 109 -7.26 -15.62 -54.34
C PHE A 109 -7.86 -14.29 -54.79
N ASP A 110 -8.44 -14.23 -55.98
CA ASP A 110 -9.18 -13.07 -56.49
C ASP A 110 -10.33 -12.75 -55.54
N LEU A 111 -11.16 -13.73 -55.16
CA LEU A 111 -12.26 -13.51 -54.21
C LEU A 111 -11.75 -12.93 -52.87
N LEU A 112 -10.65 -13.45 -52.32
CA LEU A 112 -10.05 -12.93 -51.09
C LEU A 112 -9.57 -11.49 -51.25
N VAL A 113 -8.93 -11.15 -52.37
CA VAL A 113 -8.53 -9.76 -52.67
C VAL A 113 -9.76 -8.87 -52.79
N MET A 114 -10.85 -9.36 -53.39
CA MET A 114 -12.11 -8.60 -53.48
C MET A 114 -12.71 -8.31 -52.10
N MET A 115 -12.71 -9.28 -51.19
CA MET A 115 -13.15 -9.10 -49.80
C MET A 115 -12.29 -8.07 -49.06
N ILE A 116 -10.97 -8.09 -49.25
CA ILE A 116 -10.05 -7.13 -48.63
C ILE A 116 -10.34 -5.71 -49.14
N GLN A 117 -10.54 -5.52 -50.44
CA GLN A 117 -10.90 -4.22 -51.02
C GLN A 117 -12.22 -3.68 -50.46
N GLN A 118 -13.21 -4.55 -50.28
CA GLN A 118 -14.49 -4.20 -49.67
C GLN A 118 -14.34 -3.76 -48.22
N VAL A 119 -13.54 -4.48 -47.41
CA VAL A 119 -13.27 -4.11 -46.01
C VAL A 119 -12.48 -2.82 -45.92
N ALA A 120 -11.47 -2.63 -46.77
CA ALA A 120 -10.71 -1.39 -46.85
C ALA A 120 -11.62 -0.19 -47.15
N GLN A 121 -12.54 -0.32 -48.12
CA GLN A 121 -13.51 0.71 -48.44
C GLN A 121 -14.49 1.03 -47.29
N ALA A 122 -14.99 -0.01 -46.62
CA ALA A 122 -15.87 0.15 -45.46
C ALA A 122 -15.15 0.87 -44.32
N THR A 123 -13.87 0.53 -44.13
CA THR A 123 -13.00 1.18 -43.16
C THR A 123 -12.77 2.63 -43.55
N ASP A 124 -12.36 2.96 -44.78
CA ASP A 124 -12.14 4.35 -45.23
C ASP A 124 -13.34 5.29 -45.03
N SER A 125 -14.55 4.72 -44.96
CA SER A 125 -15.83 5.41 -44.75
C SER A 125 -16.26 5.52 -43.27
N SER A 126 -15.52 4.97 -42.32
CA SER A 126 -15.80 5.08 -40.88
C SER A 126 -15.17 6.33 -40.26
N LEU A 127 -15.52 6.63 -39.00
CA LEU A 127 -14.78 7.61 -38.19
C LEU A 127 -13.39 7.04 -37.87
N HIS A 128 -12.34 7.83 -38.09
CA HIS A 128 -10.95 7.43 -37.82
C HIS A 128 -10.28 8.38 -36.86
N LEU A 129 -9.40 7.84 -36.02
CA LEU A 129 -8.47 8.67 -35.27
C LEU A 129 -7.44 9.24 -36.26
N ASN A 130 -7.25 10.55 -36.24
CA ASN A 130 -6.19 11.18 -37.01
C ASN A 130 -4.82 10.65 -36.52
N GLU A 131 -4.02 10.00 -37.35
CA GLU A 131 -2.78 9.32 -36.91
C GLU A 131 -1.76 10.26 -36.23
N ALA A 132 -1.90 11.59 -36.41
CA ALA A 132 -1.08 12.60 -35.77
C ALA A 132 -1.69 13.21 -34.48
N GLY A 133 -2.92 12.86 -34.08
CA GLY A 133 -3.58 13.45 -32.91
C GLY A 133 -4.73 12.62 -32.33
N ASN A 134 -5.21 12.97 -31.14
CA ASN A 134 -6.27 12.23 -30.46
C ASN A 134 -7.69 12.64 -30.91
N GLN A 135 -7.88 12.99 -32.19
CA GLN A 135 -9.14 13.51 -32.73
C GLN A 135 -9.77 12.52 -33.69
N TRP A 136 -11.06 12.23 -33.53
CA TRP A 136 -11.84 11.48 -34.49
C TRP A 136 -12.25 12.40 -35.66
N ASP A 137 -11.83 12.04 -36.88
CA ASP A 137 -12.12 12.79 -38.10
C ASP A 137 -13.24 12.11 -38.91
N ALA A 138 -14.30 12.87 -39.20
CA ALA A 138 -15.41 12.45 -40.06
C ALA A 138 -15.17 12.77 -41.54
N LYS A 139 -14.00 13.30 -41.91
CA LYS A 139 -13.60 13.68 -43.28
C LYS A 139 -14.59 14.62 -43.97
N GLY A 140 -15.27 15.46 -43.19
CA GLY A 140 -16.33 16.37 -43.66
C GLY A 140 -17.69 15.70 -43.95
N HIS A 141 -17.86 14.41 -43.66
CA HIS A 141 -19.15 13.72 -43.77
C HIS A 141 -20.06 14.02 -42.56
N ARG A 142 -21.38 14.01 -42.81
CA ARG A 142 -22.38 14.23 -41.75
C ARG A 142 -22.54 12.97 -40.90
N ILE A 143 -22.43 13.13 -39.59
CA ILE A 143 -22.81 12.11 -38.61
C ILE A 143 -24.33 12.24 -38.36
N VAL A 144 -25.08 11.17 -38.59
CA VAL A 144 -26.54 11.11 -38.42
C VAL A 144 -26.91 10.04 -37.39
N ASN A 145 -28.10 10.14 -36.80
CA ASN A 145 -28.59 9.23 -35.76
C ASN A 145 -27.70 9.19 -34.50
N VAL A 146 -27.07 10.32 -34.17
CA VAL A 146 -26.44 10.54 -32.85
C VAL A 146 -27.54 10.64 -31.80
N GLY A 147 -27.37 10.01 -30.65
CA GLY A 147 -28.30 10.15 -29.51
C GLY A 147 -28.30 11.57 -28.95
N ASP A 148 -29.31 11.89 -28.14
CA ASP A 148 -29.31 13.15 -27.41
C ASP A 148 -28.18 13.17 -26.36
N PRO A 149 -27.51 14.32 -26.15
CA PRO A 149 -26.39 14.43 -25.22
C PRO A 149 -26.88 14.25 -23.77
N VAL A 150 -26.12 13.50 -22.97
CA VAL A 150 -26.39 13.25 -21.53
C VAL A 150 -25.31 13.89 -20.65
N ASN A 151 -24.05 13.77 -21.03
CA ASN A 151 -22.92 14.40 -20.35
C ASN A 151 -22.40 15.61 -21.14
N ASP A 152 -21.66 16.49 -20.47
CA ASP A 152 -21.16 17.76 -21.03
C ASP A 152 -20.26 17.61 -22.26
N GLN A 153 -19.71 16.43 -22.51
CA GLN A 153 -18.81 16.14 -23.63
C GLN A 153 -19.49 15.37 -24.78
N ASP A 154 -20.79 15.08 -24.66
CA ASP A 154 -21.53 14.36 -25.69
C ASP A 154 -21.82 15.26 -26.90
N ALA A 155 -21.91 14.67 -28.10
CA ALA A 155 -22.25 15.40 -29.31
C ALA A 155 -23.76 15.74 -29.34
N ALA A 156 -24.10 17.01 -29.58
CA ALA A 156 -25.49 17.46 -29.66
C ALA A 156 -26.06 17.43 -31.09
N THR A 157 -27.31 16.97 -31.24
CA THR A 157 -28.02 17.07 -32.52
C THR A 157 -28.53 18.49 -32.76
N LYS A 158 -28.69 18.89 -34.03
CA LYS A 158 -29.27 20.19 -34.39
C LYS A 158 -30.65 20.41 -33.76
N LEU A 159 -31.47 19.36 -33.70
CA LEU A 159 -32.81 19.42 -33.10
C LEU A 159 -32.73 19.75 -31.61
N TRP A 160 -31.85 19.06 -30.88
CA TRP A 160 -31.61 19.31 -29.46
C TRP A 160 -31.19 20.76 -29.22
N THR A 161 -30.23 21.29 -30.01
CA THR A 161 -29.79 22.68 -29.90
C THR A 161 -30.91 23.68 -30.20
N GLN A 162 -31.75 23.42 -31.19
CA GLN A 162 -32.88 24.31 -31.52
C GLN A 162 -33.95 24.33 -30.42
N GLN A 163 -34.22 23.20 -29.79
CA GLN A 163 -35.16 23.12 -28.67
C GLN A 163 -34.61 23.84 -27.43
N TYR A 164 -33.31 23.69 -27.14
CA TYR A 164 -32.63 24.44 -26.09
C TYR A 164 -32.72 25.96 -26.33
N ILE A 165 -32.45 26.42 -27.56
CA ILE A 165 -32.55 27.85 -27.92
C ILE A 165 -34.02 28.33 -27.91
N ALA A 166 -34.98 27.51 -28.31
CA ALA A 166 -36.40 27.87 -28.26
C ALA A 166 -36.89 28.06 -26.82
N GLN A 167 -36.46 27.20 -25.90
CA GLN A 167 -36.73 27.37 -24.46
C GLN A 167 -36.13 28.67 -23.91
N LEU A 168 -34.95 29.06 -24.38
CA LEU A 168 -34.33 30.35 -24.04
C LEU A 168 -35.11 31.56 -24.59
N LEU A 169 -35.76 31.43 -25.76
CA LEU A 169 -36.53 32.51 -26.39
C LEU A 169 -37.97 32.64 -25.86
N GLU A 170 -38.58 31.55 -25.38
CA GLU A 170 -39.91 31.57 -24.76
C GLU A 170 -39.93 32.23 -23.37
N ALA A 171 -38.76 32.48 -22.76
CA ALA A 171 -38.62 33.18 -21.49
C ALA A 171 -38.79 34.72 -21.57
N GLY A 172 -39.00 35.32 -22.74
CA GLY A 172 -38.96 36.77 -22.91
C GLY A 172 -40.13 37.40 -23.67
N GLN A 173 -41.29 37.59 -23.02
CA GLN A 173 -42.26 38.63 -23.41
C GLN A 173 -42.97 39.27 -22.20
N GLY A 174 -42.42 40.39 -21.72
CA GLY A 174 -43.04 41.25 -20.71
C GLY A 174 -42.45 42.69 -20.74
N PRO A 175 -43.11 43.70 -20.15
CA PRO A 175 -42.69 45.11 -20.24
C PRO A 175 -41.26 45.35 -19.71
N VAL A 176 -40.48 46.13 -20.46
CA VAL A 176 -39.02 46.34 -20.32
C VAL A 176 -38.59 47.01 -18.99
N ASN A 177 -39.53 47.42 -18.14
CA ASN A 177 -39.24 48.15 -16.90
C ASN A 177 -39.50 47.37 -15.60
N ASN A 178 -39.73 46.05 -15.66
CA ASN A 178 -39.81 45.19 -14.47
C ASN A 178 -38.51 44.39 -14.31
N ALA A 179 -38.00 44.25 -13.08
CA ALA A 179 -36.78 43.48 -12.77
C ALA A 179 -36.94 41.98 -13.11
N GLU A 180 -38.17 41.45 -13.14
CA GLU A 180 -38.47 40.10 -13.65
C GLU A 180 -38.27 39.95 -15.17
N ASN A 181 -38.19 41.05 -15.92
CA ASN A 181 -38.05 41.05 -17.38
C ASN A 181 -36.65 41.52 -17.84
N VAL A 182 -35.73 41.78 -16.91
CA VAL A 182 -34.33 42.10 -17.22
C VAL A 182 -33.51 40.85 -16.97
N ILE A 183 -33.08 40.21 -18.05
CA ILE A 183 -32.28 38.99 -18.01
C ILE A 183 -30.80 39.33 -17.92
N TYR A 184 -30.08 38.64 -17.06
CA TYR A 184 -28.61 38.66 -17.02
C TYR A 184 -28.08 37.23 -16.90
N ILE A 185 -26.80 37.05 -17.15
CA ILE A 185 -26.13 35.76 -17.00
C ILE A 185 -25.47 35.74 -15.62
N GLY A 186 -25.87 34.76 -14.79
CA GLY A 186 -25.28 34.52 -13.48
C GLY A 186 -23.88 33.91 -13.59
N PRO A 187 -23.14 33.78 -12.48
CA PRO A 187 -21.79 33.21 -12.49
C PRO A 187 -21.77 31.71 -12.84
N ASP A 188 -22.90 31.02 -12.67
CA ASP A 188 -23.17 29.66 -13.14
C ASP A 188 -23.34 29.56 -14.67
N MET A 189 -23.24 30.68 -15.38
CA MET A 189 -23.47 30.82 -16.82
C MET A 189 -24.90 30.48 -17.26
N VAL A 190 -25.85 30.46 -16.32
CA VAL A 190 -27.28 30.31 -16.60
C VAL A 190 -27.94 31.69 -16.64
N ALA A 191 -28.99 31.81 -17.44
CA ALA A 191 -29.76 33.05 -17.54
C ALA A 191 -30.72 33.16 -16.34
N HIS A 192 -30.59 34.25 -15.58
CA HIS A 192 -31.43 34.60 -14.44
C HIS A 192 -32.12 35.94 -14.69
N VAL A 193 -33.15 36.27 -13.90
CA VAL A 193 -33.79 37.60 -13.95
C VAL A 193 -33.26 38.46 -12.82
N VAL A 194 -33.12 39.78 -13.03
CA VAL A 194 -32.60 40.70 -12.00
C VAL A 194 -33.42 40.65 -10.70
N GLN A 195 -34.67 40.19 -10.74
CA GLN A 195 -35.48 39.95 -9.55
C GLN A 195 -34.89 38.88 -8.61
N ASP A 196 -34.19 37.86 -9.14
CA ASP A 196 -33.62 36.74 -8.37
C ASP A 196 -32.52 37.21 -7.40
N LEU A 197 -31.83 38.31 -7.73
CA LEU A 197 -30.85 38.97 -6.87
C LEU A 197 -31.42 39.54 -5.57
N SER A 198 -32.74 39.73 -5.50
CA SER A 198 -33.39 40.33 -4.33
C SER A 198 -33.90 39.31 -3.30
N GLY A 199 -33.84 38.01 -3.61
CA GLY A 199 -34.21 36.91 -2.72
C GLY A 199 -33.12 36.57 -1.71
N PRO A 200 -33.41 35.68 -0.73
CA PRO A 200 -32.43 35.21 0.26
C PRO A 200 -31.21 34.54 -0.39
N ASP A 201 -31.39 33.96 -1.58
CA ASP A 201 -30.35 33.25 -2.33
C ASP A 201 -29.64 34.17 -3.36
N GLY A 202 -29.87 35.49 -3.29
CA GLY A 202 -29.35 36.46 -4.25
C GLY A 202 -27.81 36.50 -4.35
N ALA A 203 -27.09 36.03 -3.32
CA ALA A 203 -25.64 35.96 -3.29
C ALA A 203 -25.06 34.89 -4.23
N GLU A 204 -25.82 33.83 -4.55
CA GLU A 204 -25.42 32.80 -5.51
C GLU A 204 -25.31 33.37 -6.93
N PHE A 205 -26.04 34.45 -7.21
CA PHE A 205 -26.13 35.00 -8.56
C PHE A 205 -25.28 36.26 -8.79
N ILE A 206 -24.38 36.61 -7.87
CA ILE A 206 -23.38 37.68 -8.01
C ILE A 206 -22.00 37.04 -7.92
N GLY A 207 -21.13 37.22 -8.92
CA GLY A 207 -19.82 36.53 -8.98
C GLY A 207 -18.63 37.45 -9.14
N ARG A 208 -17.45 36.98 -8.74
CA ARG A 208 -16.16 37.64 -8.93
C ARG A 208 -15.09 36.63 -9.33
N GLY A 209 -14.72 36.62 -10.62
CA GLY A 209 -13.76 35.65 -11.13
C GLY A 209 -14.45 34.31 -11.38
N ALA A 210 -13.97 33.24 -10.74
CA ALA A 210 -14.49 31.87 -10.90
C ALA A 210 -15.45 31.43 -9.77
N GLU A 211 -15.78 32.31 -8.83
CA GLU A 211 -16.58 32.01 -7.62
C GLU A 211 -17.75 32.99 -7.48
N THR A 212 -18.87 32.53 -6.92
CA THR A 212 -20.01 33.37 -6.53
C THR A 212 -19.74 34.08 -5.19
N VAL A 213 -20.55 35.09 -4.85
CA VAL A 213 -20.51 35.73 -3.53
C VAL A 213 -20.94 34.74 -2.45
N GLU A 214 -21.87 33.82 -2.77
CA GLU A 214 -22.22 32.71 -1.89
C GLU A 214 -21.05 31.75 -1.67
N ASP A 215 -20.35 31.32 -2.72
CA ASP A 215 -19.16 30.46 -2.58
C ASP A 215 -18.08 31.11 -1.73
N ALA A 216 -17.89 32.42 -1.88
CA ALA A 216 -16.95 33.18 -1.06
C ALA A 216 -17.43 33.36 0.39
N LEU A 217 -18.74 33.43 0.62
CA LEU A 217 -19.34 33.48 1.96
C LEU A 217 -19.26 32.12 2.64
N VAL A 218 -19.53 31.04 1.93
CA VAL A 218 -19.36 29.65 2.39
C VAL A 218 -17.89 29.35 2.64
N ASP A 219 -16.96 29.75 1.77
CA ASP A 219 -15.50 29.65 2.07
C ASP A 219 -15.15 30.47 3.31
N LEU A 220 -15.74 31.67 3.47
CA LEU A 220 -15.50 32.49 4.65
C LEU A 220 -16.10 31.88 5.91
N GLU A 221 -17.26 31.21 5.82
CA GLU A 221 -17.96 30.53 6.91
C GLU A 221 -17.25 29.22 7.25
N ASP A 222 -16.84 28.42 6.27
CA ASP A 222 -15.98 27.24 6.44
C ASP A 222 -14.62 27.63 7.01
N ARG A 223 -14.05 28.76 6.59
CA ARG A 223 -12.84 29.32 7.19
C ARG A 223 -13.11 29.91 8.55
N ALA A 224 -14.29 30.47 8.82
CA ALA A 224 -14.68 30.98 10.12
C ALA A 224 -14.96 29.84 11.09
N ASP A 225 -15.48 28.70 10.64
CA ASP A 225 -15.70 27.45 11.36
C ASP A 225 -14.39 26.70 11.54
N ASP A 226 -13.50 26.69 10.56
CA ASP A 226 -12.11 26.21 10.70
C ASP A 226 -11.34 27.13 11.66
N ILE A 227 -11.55 28.44 11.60
CA ILE A 227 -11.02 29.43 12.53
C ILE A 227 -11.67 29.27 13.91
N GLU A 228 -12.99 29.07 14.07
CA GLU A 228 -13.69 28.87 15.34
C GLU A 228 -13.38 27.48 15.92
N LEU A 229 -13.15 26.45 15.11
CA LEU A 229 -12.62 25.16 15.53
C LEU A 229 -11.15 25.29 15.97
N LYS A 230 -10.39 26.22 15.38
CA LYS A 230 -9.00 26.59 15.77
C LYS A 230 -8.92 27.64 16.88
N LEU A 231 -9.97 28.43 17.12
CA LEU A 231 -10.09 29.54 18.07
C LEU A 231 -11.15 29.30 19.15
N ALA A 232 -11.76 28.12 19.22
CA ALA A 232 -12.51 27.62 20.36
C ALA A 232 -11.56 27.35 21.52
N ILE A 233 -10.85 28.40 21.95
CA ILE A 233 -10.19 28.53 23.22
C ILE A 233 -10.81 29.76 23.87
N PRO A 234 -11.46 29.61 25.03
CA PRO A 234 -11.92 30.73 25.83
C PRO A 234 -10.81 31.78 25.99
N ASN A 235 -11.16 33.06 25.86
CA ASN A 235 -10.23 34.19 25.88
C ASN A 235 -9.19 34.09 27.02
N GLY A 236 -7.96 33.71 26.68
CA GLY A 236 -6.82 33.59 27.61
C GLY A 236 -5.52 33.00 27.04
N ASN A 237 -5.54 32.33 25.88
CA ASN A 237 -4.44 31.44 25.45
C ASN A 237 -3.68 31.86 24.18
N LEU A 238 -3.85 33.09 23.68
CA LEU A 238 -3.12 33.61 22.50
C LEU A 238 -1.58 33.62 22.66
N ILE A 239 -1.07 33.57 23.90
CA ILE A 239 0.37 33.51 24.19
C ILE A 239 0.92 32.07 24.09
N GLY A 240 0.06 31.05 24.17
CA GLY A 240 0.43 29.63 24.05
C GLY A 240 0.66 29.18 22.60
N ILE A 241 -0.23 29.58 21.69
CA ILE A 241 -0.19 29.13 20.27
C ILE A 241 1.01 29.73 19.51
N ALA A 242 1.44 30.95 19.87
CA ALA A 242 2.67 31.53 19.30
C ALA A 242 3.94 30.78 19.72
N ARG A 243 3.91 30.04 20.85
CA ARG A 243 4.99 29.12 21.24
C ARG A 243 4.88 27.79 20.49
N GLU A 244 3.69 27.22 20.34
CA GLU A 244 3.48 25.97 19.57
C GLU A 244 3.87 26.09 18.09
N ASN A 245 3.52 27.19 17.41
CA ASN A 245 3.89 27.37 16.01
C ASN A 245 5.40 27.62 15.79
N ARG A 246 6.09 28.24 16.76
CA ARG A 246 7.56 28.30 16.73
C ARG A 246 8.19 26.93 16.99
N VAL A 247 7.63 26.13 17.89
CA VAL A 247 8.15 24.78 18.18
C VAL A 247 7.91 23.84 16.99
N ASN A 248 6.73 23.83 16.35
CA ASN A 248 6.44 22.92 15.24
C ASN A 248 7.14 23.27 13.91
N THR A 249 7.43 24.54 13.65
CA THR A 249 8.15 24.94 12.42
C THR A 249 9.66 24.80 12.56
N LEU A 250 10.20 24.98 13.78
CA LEU A 250 11.62 24.73 14.08
C LEU A 250 11.91 23.23 14.29
N ALA A 251 11.00 22.45 14.89
CA ALA A 251 11.17 21.00 15.11
C ALA A 251 11.21 20.15 13.82
N ARG A 252 10.73 20.66 12.67
CA ARG A 252 10.90 19.96 11.38
C ARG A 252 12.34 19.98 10.85
N PHE A 253 13.19 20.86 11.37
CA PHE A 253 14.60 20.99 10.97
C PHE A 253 15.58 20.85 12.15
N ASP A 254 15.12 21.08 13.38
CA ASP A 254 15.89 20.81 14.59
C ASP A 254 15.85 19.32 14.90
N THR A 255 16.91 18.61 14.56
CA THR A 255 17.15 17.28 15.14
C THR A 255 17.43 17.44 16.62
N PHE A 256 16.63 16.82 17.49
CA PHE A 256 16.95 16.67 18.91
C PHE A 256 17.76 15.38 19.10
N PRO A 257 19.12 15.44 19.11
CA PRO A 257 19.91 14.24 19.30
C PRO A 257 19.68 13.68 20.70
N GLN A 258 19.26 12.42 20.76
CA GLN A 258 19.14 11.68 22.01
C GLN A 258 20.35 10.76 22.21
N ARG A 259 20.91 10.78 23.43
CA ARG A 259 21.93 9.83 23.88
C ARG A 259 21.46 9.17 25.16
N VAL A 260 21.10 7.90 25.07
CA VAL A 260 20.59 7.12 26.21
C VAL A 260 21.58 6.07 26.73
N VAL A 261 22.73 5.92 26.06
CA VAL A 261 23.80 5.01 26.48
C VAL A 261 24.23 5.31 27.92
N GLY A 262 24.02 4.34 28.81
CA GLY A 262 24.40 4.42 30.22
C GLY A 262 23.46 5.26 31.09
N LYS A 263 22.29 5.66 30.57
CA LYS A 263 21.25 6.32 31.37
C LYS A 263 20.44 5.29 32.15
N ALA A 264 20.02 5.67 33.35
CA ALA A 264 19.12 4.88 34.17
C ALA A 264 18.28 5.78 35.08
N LEU A 265 17.01 5.42 35.26
CA LEU A 265 16.18 5.89 36.36
C LEU A 265 16.21 4.78 37.42
N TYR A 266 17.01 4.99 38.45
CA TYR A 266 17.09 4.07 39.58
C TYR A 266 16.99 4.83 40.89
N ARG A 267 16.06 4.38 41.71
CA ARG A 267 15.87 4.78 43.10
C ARG A 267 15.78 3.46 43.88
N ALA A 268 16.13 3.46 45.16
CA ALA A 268 16.10 2.23 45.98
C ALA A 268 14.64 1.82 46.34
N ILE A 269 13.85 1.54 45.30
CA ILE A 269 12.43 1.23 45.26
C ILE A 269 12.18 0.29 44.07
N TYR A 270 11.00 -0.29 43.95
CA TYR A 270 10.63 -1.16 42.84
C TYR A 270 9.95 -0.37 41.72
N ASP A 271 10.76 0.18 40.80
CA ASP A 271 10.30 0.85 39.58
C ASP A 271 10.34 -0.15 38.40
N HIS A 272 9.18 -0.56 37.88
CA HIS A 272 9.08 -1.63 36.88
C HIS A 272 7.84 -1.51 35.96
N PHE A 273 7.69 -2.50 35.07
CA PHE A 273 6.45 -2.79 34.30
C PHE A 273 5.93 -1.60 33.48
N GLY A 274 6.84 -0.81 32.89
CA GLY A 274 6.50 0.43 32.21
C GLY A 274 6.80 0.48 30.72
N GLN A 275 6.48 1.62 30.11
CA GLN A 275 6.77 1.96 28.72
C GLN A 275 7.63 3.21 28.64
N MET A 276 8.57 3.22 27.70
CA MET A 276 9.30 4.39 27.24
C MET A 276 8.72 4.89 25.94
N ASP A 277 8.55 6.21 25.83
CA ASP A 277 8.13 6.85 24.59
C ASP A 277 8.74 8.25 24.43
N LEU A 278 8.35 8.94 23.35
CA LEU A 278 8.88 10.25 22.99
C LEU A 278 7.78 11.31 23.02
N LEU A 279 8.04 12.44 23.69
CA LEU A 279 7.17 13.62 23.62
C LEU A 279 7.32 14.32 22.26
N PRO A 280 6.31 15.07 21.78
CA PRO A 280 6.44 15.90 20.57
C PRO A 280 7.60 16.91 20.63
N THR A 281 7.96 17.33 21.84
CA THR A 281 9.07 18.23 22.14
C THR A 281 10.45 17.54 22.10
N GLY A 282 10.48 16.22 21.87
CA GLY A 282 11.68 15.43 21.68
C GLY A 282 12.27 14.81 22.95
N GLU A 283 11.79 15.15 24.16
CA GLU A 283 12.24 14.45 25.37
C GLU A 283 11.72 13.01 25.43
N ILE A 284 12.57 12.11 25.88
CA ILE A 284 12.19 10.73 26.20
C ILE A 284 11.53 10.71 27.58
N TYR A 285 10.45 9.95 27.72
CA TYR A 285 9.78 9.75 29.00
C TYR A 285 9.50 8.28 29.27
N LEU A 286 9.18 7.99 30.54
CA LEU A 286 8.72 6.71 31.06
C LEU A 286 7.37 6.91 31.72
N ILE A 287 6.44 5.99 31.45
CA ILE A 287 5.29 5.67 32.30
C ILE A 287 5.54 4.30 32.90
N PHE A 288 5.38 4.12 34.21
CA PHE A 288 5.78 2.88 34.88
C PHE A 288 5.07 2.71 36.22
N ARG A 289 5.16 1.51 36.78
CA ARG A 289 4.71 1.22 38.14
C ARG A 289 5.85 1.50 39.12
N THR A 290 5.56 2.24 40.19
CA THR A 290 6.48 2.46 41.32
C THR A 290 5.85 1.89 42.60
N ALA A 291 6.61 1.08 43.35
CA ALA A 291 6.16 0.40 44.57
C ALA A 291 7.34 -0.04 45.44
N THR A 292 7.09 -0.51 46.65
CA THR A 292 8.14 -1.11 47.50
C THR A 292 8.52 -2.55 47.11
N ASP A 293 7.68 -3.25 46.35
CA ASP A 293 7.81 -4.66 45.96
C ASP A 293 7.00 -4.95 44.67
N HIS A 294 7.25 -6.08 44.00
CA HIS A 294 6.49 -6.60 42.87
C HIS A 294 5.26 -7.44 43.23
N THR A 295 5.13 -7.93 44.48
CA THR A 295 3.99 -8.78 44.87
C THR A 295 2.66 -8.08 44.64
N GLY A 296 1.64 -8.82 44.19
CA GLY A 296 0.29 -8.30 44.03
C GLY A 296 -0.34 -7.91 45.37
N GLY A 297 -1.01 -6.76 45.41
CA GLY A 297 -1.64 -6.21 46.63
C GLY A 297 -0.67 -5.43 47.52
N THR A 298 0.37 -4.86 46.91
CA THR A 298 1.34 -3.96 47.56
C THR A 298 0.95 -2.49 47.33
N ASP A 299 1.90 -1.56 47.30
CA ASP A 299 1.66 -0.11 47.22
C ASP A 299 1.89 0.49 45.81
N GLY A 300 1.54 -0.27 44.78
CA GLY A 300 1.77 0.10 43.39
C GLY A 300 1.05 1.36 42.96
N ARG A 301 1.80 2.29 42.37
CA ARG A 301 1.31 3.55 41.81
C ARG A 301 1.80 3.72 40.39
N LEU A 302 0.98 4.33 39.53
CA LEU A 302 1.41 4.73 38.20
C LEU A 302 2.23 6.02 38.32
N ALA A 303 3.40 6.05 37.69
CA ALA A 303 4.33 7.17 37.74
C ALA A 303 4.81 7.55 36.34
N PHE A 304 5.14 8.83 36.20
CA PHE A 304 5.70 9.44 35.01
C PHE A 304 7.06 10.07 35.34
N SER A 305 8.05 9.88 34.49
CA SER A 305 9.30 10.64 34.55
C SER A 305 9.80 10.92 33.14
N LYS A 306 10.53 12.01 32.94
CA LYS A 306 11.15 12.34 31.66
C LYS A 306 12.60 12.72 31.84
N ILE A 307 13.38 12.52 30.78
CA ILE A 307 14.78 12.91 30.76
C ILE A 307 14.88 14.42 30.51
N GLY A 308 15.58 15.13 31.39
CA GLY A 308 15.92 16.52 31.22
C GLY A 308 16.96 16.72 30.11
N GLN A 309 17.17 17.97 29.70
CA GLN A 309 18.17 18.33 28.68
C GLN A 309 19.61 18.02 29.11
N ASP A 310 19.87 17.93 30.42
CA ASP A 310 21.14 17.50 31.00
C ASP A 310 21.33 15.96 30.96
N GLY A 311 20.33 15.24 30.46
CA GLY A 311 20.31 13.80 30.38
C GLY A 311 20.06 13.12 31.72
N THR A 312 19.53 13.81 32.73
CA THR A 312 19.12 13.18 34.00
C THR A 312 17.62 12.92 34.00
N TRP A 313 17.17 11.86 34.67
CA TRP A 313 15.74 11.63 34.84
C TRP A 313 15.20 12.53 35.94
N ASN A 314 14.11 13.22 35.65
CA ASN A 314 13.41 14.03 36.66
C ASN A 314 12.80 13.14 37.75
N GLU A 315 12.58 13.72 38.93
CA GLU A 315 11.82 13.05 39.99
C GLU A 315 10.44 12.60 39.47
N PRO A 316 10.06 11.32 39.66
CA PRO A 316 8.81 10.81 39.15
C PRO A 316 7.58 11.52 39.73
N THR A 317 6.70 11.95 38.83
CA THR A 317 5.37 12.47 39.14
C THR A 317 4.39 11.32 39.25
N ILE A 318 3.57 11.27 40.29
CA ILE A 318 2.54 10.25 40.43
C ILE A 318 1.38 10.59 39.51
N ILE A 319 1.07 9.68 38.58
CA ILE A 319 -0.08 9.76 37.67
C ILE A 319 -1.34 9.44 38.46
N ALA A 320 -1.29 8.33 39.20
CA ALA A 320 -2.43 7.84 39.96
C ALA A 320 -1.99 6.98 41.15
N THR A 321 -2.72 7.14 42.24
CA THR A 321 -2.78 6.19 43.36
C THR A 321 -4.20 5.64 43.38
N ALA A 322 -4.37 4.33 43.49
CA ALA A 322 -5.71 3.76 43.51
C ALA A 322 -6.42 4.12 44.83
N ALA A 323 -7.75 4.12 44.81
CA ALA A 323 -8.55 4.43 46.00
C ALA A 323 -8.21 3.45 47.13
N GLY A 324 -8.18 3.90 48.39
CA GLY A 324 -7.92 3.02 49.54
C GLY A 324 -6.48 2.51 49.69
N GLY A 325 -5.56 2.85 48.78
CA GLY A 325 -4.18 2.35 48.79
C GLY A 325 -3.98 1.07 47.97
N ASP A 326 -4.95 0.72 47.11
CA ASP A 326 -4.93 -0.45 46.23
C ASP A 326 -3.74 -0.43 45.23
N ASP A 327 -3.37 -1.60 44.72
CA ASP A 327 -2.14 -1.85 43.95
C ASP A 327 -2.34 -1.70 42.44
N PHE A 328 -1.85 -0.61 41.85
CA PHE A 328 -1.71 -0.54 40.40
C PHE A 328 -0.63 -1.49 39.91
N ARG A 329 -0.94 -2.27 38.87
CA ARG A 329 -0.02 -3.15 38.17
C ARG A 329 0.65 -2.41 37.01
N ASP A 330 0.93 -3.13 35.93
CA ASP A 330 1.68 -2.65 34.76
C ASP A 330 1.11 -1.36 34.18
N ALA A 331 2.01 -0.52 33.68
CA ALA A 331 1.67 0.71 32.97
C ALA A 331 1.76 0.45 31.46
N ALA A 332 0.61 0.37 30.81
CA ALA A 332 0.49 0.35 29.36
C ALA A 332 0.24 1.77 28.82
N GLY A 333 0.45 1.97 27.53
CA GLY A 333 0.17 3.25 26.86
C GLY A 333 1.36 3.81 26.11
N GLY A 334 1.38 5.12 25.88
CA GLY A 334 2.32 5.77 24.97
C GLY A 334 1.81 7.13 24.52
N THR A 335 2.49 7.70 23.53
CA THR A 335 2.13 9.01 22.94
C THR A 335 1.19 8.81 21.76
N MET A 336 0.07 9.51 21.76
CA MET A 336 -0.85 9.57 20.63
C MET A 336 -0.30 10.49 19.53
N PRO A 337 -0.76 10.38 18.27
CA PRO A 337 -0.37 11.31 17.20
C PRO A 337 -0.60 12.80 17.52
N SER A 338 -1.56 13.12 18.40
CA SER A 338 -1.84 14.48 18.88
C SER A 338 -0.79 15.03 19.86
N GLY A 339 0.09 14.18 20.39
CA GLY A 339 1.00 14.53 21.49
C GLY A 339 0.44 14.26 22.89
N ARG A 340 -0.85 13.94 23.02
CA ARG A 340 -1.47 13.47 24.26
C ARG A 340 -0.78 12.18 24.71
N ILE A 341 -0.46 12.09 25.99
CA ILE A 341 0.10 10.88 26.61
C ILE A 341 -1.05 10.07 27.21
N ILE A 342 -1.07 8.77 26.92
CA ILE A 342 -1.99 7.82 27.54
C ILE A 342 -1.20 6.91 28.47
N CYS A 343 -1.71 6.71 29.69
CA CYS A 343 -1.24 5.71 30.63
C CYS A 343 -2.43 4.91 31.14
N ALA A 344 -2.37 3.59 31.02
CA ALA A 344 -3.39 2.70 31.54
C ALA A 344 -2.76 1.69 32.50
N GLY A 345 -3.48 1.39 33.57
CA GLY A 345 -3.06 0.40 34.56
C GLY A 345 -4.24 -0.33 35.14
N THR A 346 -3.98 -1.54 35.63
CA THR A 346 -4.99 -2.39 36.25
C THR A 346 -4.82 -2.40 37.75
N VAL A 347 -5.90 -2.23 38.50
CA VAL A 347 -5.89 -2.37 39.96
C VAL A 347 -5.96 -3.85 40.29
N TYR A 348 -5.01 -4.34 41.09
CA TYR A 348 -4.85 -5.77 41.40
C TYR A 348 -6.07 -6.37 42.09
N GLU A 349 -6.61 -5.65 43.08
CA GLU A 349 -7.68 -6.09 43.96
C GLU A 349 -9.00 -6.24 43.21
N THR A 350 -9.32 -5.26 42.36
CA THR A 350 -10.58 -5.27 41.60
C THR A 350 -10.45 -6.02 40.29
N GLY A 351 -9.29 -5.97 39.63
CA GLY A 351 -9.07 -6.41 38.26
C GLY A 351 -9.57 -5.41 37.21
N ASP A 352 -9.94 -4.19 37.62
CA ASP A 352 -10.44 -3.15 36.72
C ASP A 352 -9.29 -2.37 36.06
N LEU A 353 -9.49 -2.00 34.80
CA LEU A 353 -8.52 -1.24 34.01
C LEU A 353 -8.89 0.25 34.04
N HIS A 354 -7.93 1.09 34.40
CA HIS A 354 -8.09 2.55 34.45
C HIS A 354 -7.24 3.21 33.37
N VAL A 355 -7.79 4.18 32.66
CA VAL A 355 -7.10 4.95 31.63
C VAL A 355 -6.97 6.40 32.04
N PHE A 356 -5.74 6.91 32.04
CA PHE A 356 -5.37 8.27 32.34
C PHE A 356 -4.77 8.95 31.11
N ALA A 357 -4.92 10.26 31.03
CA ALA A 357 -4.30 11.05 29.97
C ALA A 357 -3.67 12.34 30.51
N SER A 358 -2.64 12.80 29.80
CA SER A 358 -2.00 14.10 29.99
C SER A 358 -1.91 14.84 28.66
N ASP A 359 -2.35 16.10 28.67
CA ASP A 359 -2.34 17.03 27.52
C ASP A 359 -1.23 18.09 27.61
N ASP A 360 -0.43 18.06 28.68
CA ASP A 360 0.59 19.06 29.02
C ASP A 360 1.95 18.40 29.26
N TYR A 361 2.25 17.36 28.47
CA TYR A 361 3.52 16.65 28.46
C TYR A 361 3.92 16.02 29.82
N GLY A 362 2.92 15.51 30.53
CA GLY A 362 3.05 14.75 31.77
C GLY A 362 3.00 15.59 33.05
N ALA A 363 2.69 16.89 32.96
CA ALA A 363 2.62 17.77 34.12
C ALA A 363 1.33 17.56 34.94
N THR A 364 0.20 17.36 34.28
CA THR A 364 -1.08 17.02 34.90
C THR A 364 -1.70 15.79 34.25
N TRP A 365 -2.47 15.04 35.05
CA TRP A 365 -3.09 13.79 34.65
C TRP A 365 -4.55 13.77 35.06
N SER A 366 -5.39 13.23 34.18
CA SER A 366 -6.82 13.05 34.42
C SER A 366 -7.23 11.61 34.14
N LEU A 367 -8.07 11.03 35.01
CA LEU A 367 -8.75 9.77 34.74
C LEU A 367 -9.77 10.02 33.62
N LYS A 368 -9.63 9.29 32.51
CA LYS A 368 -10.56 9.34 31.38
C LYS A 368 -11.66 8.30 31.52
N GLN A 369 -11.30 7.07 31.86
CA GLN A 369 -12.29 6.00 31.98
C GLN A 369 -11.81 4.86 32.89
N THR A 370 -12.75 4.23 33.58
CA THR A 370 -12.57 2.93 34.25
C THR A 370 -13.37 1.87 33.50
N ILE A 371 -12.71 0.76 33.18
CA ILE A 371 -13.22 -0.35 32.38
C ILE A 371 -13.41 -1.56 33.32
N LEU A 372 -14.59 -1.64 33.93
CA LEU A 372 -14.96 -2.63 34.96
C LEU A 372 -14.93 -4.06 34.47
N LYS A 373 -14.13 -4.96 35.06
CA LYS A 373 -13.88 -6.33 34.56
C LYS A 373 -15.13 -7.17 34.22
N GLY A 374 -16.27 -6.85 34.83
CA GLY A 374 -17.54 -7.52 34.59
C GLY A 374 -17.46 -9.00 34.97
N ALA A 375 -17.78 -9.88 34.02
CA ALA A 375 -17.75 -11.33 34.21
C ALA A 375 -16.35 -11.96 34.09
N THR A 376 -15.34 -11.19 33.65
CA THR A 376 -13.96 -11.68 33.57
C THR A 376 -13.30 -11.64 34.94
N ASP A 377 -12.24 -12.43 35.13
CA ASP A 377 -11.48 -12.47 36.38
C ASP A 377 -10.73 -11.14 36.60
N TYR A 378 -10.22 -10.55 35.52
CA TYR A 378 -9.50 -9.27 35.46
C TYR A 378 -9.40 -8.74 34.01
N ARG A 379 -9.06 -7.46 33.84
CA ARG A 379 -8.57 -6.89 32.57
C ARG A 379 -7.21 -6.25 32.77
N PHE A 380 -6.16 -6.94 32.33
CA PHE A 380 -4.78 -6.58 32.63
C PHE A 380 -4.15 -5.80 31.47
N ALA A 381 -3.98 -4.49 31.64
CA ALA A 381 -3.32 -3.62 30.67
C ALA A 381 -1.82 -3.91 30.62
N HIS A 382 -1.26 -4.12 29.43
CA HIS A 382 0.18 -4.31 29.26
C HIS A 382 0.65 -3.89 27.87
N GLY A 383 1.79 -3.19 27.81
CA GLY A 383 2.51 -2.92 26.56
C GLY A 383 2.31 -1.52 26.00
N LYS A 384 3.05 -1.23 24.92
CA LYS A 384 3.02 0.05 24.22
C LYS A 384 1.66 0.22 23.50
N GLY A 385 1.01 1.36 23.73
CA GLY A 385 -0.16 1.77 22.97
C GLY A 385 0.23 2.19 21.55
N PHE A 386 -0.62 1.94 20.57
CA PHE A 386 -0.29 2.18 19.16
C PHE A 386 -1.49 2.70 18.37
N GLN A 387 -1.20 3.41 17.29
CA GLN A 387 -2.19 3.91 16.34
C GLN A 387 -2.40 2.87 15.23
N ILE A 388 -3.65 2.64 14.85
CA ILE A 388 -4.02 1.87 13.65
C ILE A 388 -5.23 2.53 12.99
N GLY A 389 -5.05 3.02 11.76
CA GLY A 389 -6.07 3.83 11.09
C GLY A 389 -6.48 5.04 11.94
N ASN A 390 -7.77 5.22 12.18
CA ASN A 390 -8.32 6.29 13.01
C ASN A 390 -8.41 5.95 14.52
N LYS A 391 -7.88 4.80 14.95
CA LYS A 391 -7.99 4.33 16.33
C LYS A 391 -6.65 4.33 17.04
N PHE A 392 -6.66 4.71 18.32
CA PHE A 392 -5.55 4.45 19.23
C PHE A 392 -5.92 3.28 20.16
N VAL A 393 -4.98 2.38 20.36
CA VAL A 393 -5.22 1.08 21.00
C VAL A 393 -4.33 0.91 22.22
N ILE A 394 -4.93 0.50 23.34
CA ILE A 394 -4.23 -0.05 24.51
C ILE A 394 -4.41 -1.57 24.50
N PRO A 395 -3.32 -2.35 24.48
CA PRO A 395 -3.42 -3.80 24.61
C PRO A 395 -3.77 -4.22 26.04
N TYR A 396 -4.65 -5.21 26.17
CA TYR A 396 -4.89 -5.89 27.44
C TYR A 396 -5.13 -7.38 27.24
N TYR A 397 -4.90 -8.16 28.29
CA TYR A 397 -5.28 -9.57 28.34
C TYR A 397 -6.22 -9.84 29.51
N THR A 398 -7.00 -10.89 29.40
CA THR A 398 -8.04 -11.23 30.38
C THR A 398 -8.20 -12.74 30.49
N ALA A 399 -8.79 -13.19 31.60
CA ALA A 399 -9.15 -14.57 31.84
C ALA A 399 -10.60 -14.68 32.33
N THR A 400 -11.23 -15.81 32.06
CA THR A 400 -12.49 -16.24 32.68
C THR A 400 -12.36 -17.72 32.98
N GLY A 401 -11.92 -18.03 34.19
CA GLY A 401 -11.50 -19.39 34.56
C GLY A 401 -10.32 -19.85 33.70
N ALA A 402 -10.54 -20.88 32.87
CA ALA A 402 -9.51 -21.46 32.00
C ALA A 402 -9.55 -20.91 30.55
N VAL A 403 -10.36 -19.89 30.27
CA VAL A 403 -10.40 -19.22 28.97
C VAL A 403 -9.63 -17.91 29.06
N TYR A 404 -8.57 -17.80 28.27
CA TYR A 404 -7.72 -16.62 28.19
C TYR A 404 -7.99 -15.88 26.88
N GLN A 405 -7.94 -14.56 26.93
CA GLN A 405 -8.15 -13.72 25.77
C GLN A 405 -7.12 -12.61 25.67
N LEU A 406 -6.73 -12.32 24.43
CA LEU A 406 -5.96 -11.13 24.07
C LEU A 406 -6.92 -10.14 23.41
N ARG A 407 -6.96 -8.91 23.92
CA ARG A 407 -8.00 -7.93 23.59
C ARG A 407 -7.42 -6.54 23.38
N TRP A 408 -8.16 -5.72 22.64
CA TRP A 408 -7.85 -4.31 22.41
C TRP A 408 -8.86 -3.41 23.12
N LEU A 409 -8.36 -2.36 23.77
CA LEU A 409 -9.16 -1.24 24.23
C LEU A 409 -8.90 -0.07 23.28
N GLU A 410 -9.94 0.41 22.62
CA GLU A 410 -9.83 1.31 21.46
C GLU A 410 -10.47 2.67 21.76
N SER A 411 -9.83 3.73 21.26
CA SER A 411 -10.39 5.08 21.22
C SER A 411 -10.30 5.66 19.81
N THR A 412 -11.38 6.30 19.36
CA THR A 412 -11.47 6.98 18.05
C THR A 412 -11.63 8.50 18.16
N ASN A 413 -11.64 9.04 19.38
CA ASN A 413 -11.84 10.45 19.68
C ASN A 413 -10.67 11.01 20.50
N GLY A 414 -9.44 10.66 20.11
CA GLY A 414 -8.25 11.21 20.75
C GLY A 414 -8.03 10.75 22.19
N GLY A 415 -8.61 9.63 22.63
CA GLY A 415 -8.38 9.08 23.97
C GLY A 415 -9.33 9.59 25.07
N ASP A 416 -10.39 10.34 24.71
CA ASP A 416 -11.37 10.81 25.68
C ASP A 416 -12.38 9.74 26.11
N THR A 417 -12.80 8.87 25.18
CA THR A 417 -13.59 7.68 25.50
C THR A 417 -12.97 6.41 24.92
N TRP A 418 -13.22 5.30 25.61
CA TRP A 418 -12.62 4.00 25.33
C TRP A 418 -13.69 2.92 25.25
N THR A 419 -13.52 2.02 24.29
CA THR A 419 -14.44 0.91 24.04
C THR A 419 -13.66 -0.38 23.88
N GLU A 420 -14.22 -1.50 24.33
CA GLU A 420 -13.63 -2.80 24.04
C GLU A 420 -13.76 -3.09 22.55
N GLY A 421 -12.63 -3.42 21.93
CA GLY A 421 -12.50 -3.63 20.50
C GLY A 421 -12.15 -5.06 20.14
N ALA A 422 -11.13 -5.22 19.30
CA ALA A 422 -10.74 -6.50 18.71
C ALA A 422 -10.48 -7.62 19.75
N THR A 423 -10.85 -8.85 19.36
CA THR A 423 -10.40 -10.09 20.02
C THR A 423 -9.31 -10.72 19.16
N VAL A 424 -8.10 -10.70 19.66
CA VAL A 424 -6.92 -11.25 18.98
C VAL A 424 -6.85 -12.76 19.17
N TYR A 425 -7.17 -13.21 20.38
CA TYR A 425 -7.19 -14.61 20.75
C TYR A 425 -8.28 -14.86 21.80
N SER A 426 -8.88 -16.05 21.76
CA SER A 426 -9.75 -16.57 22.83
C SER A 426 -9.64 -18.09 22.87
N GLY A 427 -9.11 -18.65 23.97
CA GLY A 427 -8.94 -20.10 24.09
C GLY A 427 -8.25 -20.53 25.38
N ALA A 428 -7.83 -21.80 25.44
CA ALA A 428 -7.31 -22.42 26.66
C ALA A 428 -5.81 -22.13 26.92
N ILE A 429 -5.08 -21.59 25.95
CA ILE A 429 -3.66 -21.27 26.11
C ILE A 429 -3.54 -19.89 26.75
N ALA A 430 -2.78 -19.81 27.85
CA ALA A 430 -2.60 -18.58 28.62
C ALA A 430 -1.68 -17.56 27.93
N TYR A 431 -2.02 -17.11 26.72
CA TYR A 431 -1.33 -15.97 26.11
C TYR A 431 -1.64 -14.70 26.91
N ASN A 432 -0.62 -13.89 27.18
CA ASN A 432 -0.74 -12.71 28.05
C ASN A 432 -0.02 -11.48 27.48
N GLU A 433 1.16 -11.12 28.00
CA GLU A 433 1.95 -9.97 27.58
C GLU A 433 2.18 -10.00 26.07
N THR A 434 1.51 -9.10 25.34
CA THR A 434 1.51 -9.11 23.87
C THR A 434 1.87 -7.74 23.34
N ALA A 435 2.86 -7.70 22.44
CA ALA A 435 3.19 -6.51 21.69
C ALA A 435 2.52 -6.53 20.32
N TYR A 436 2.06 -5.36 19.89
CA TYR A 436 1.40 -5.15 18.61
C TYR A 436 2.18 -4.10 17.83
N LEU A 437 2.31 -4.30 16.52
CA LEU A 437 3.02 -3.39 15.63
C LEU A 437 2.23 -3.22 14.34
N ASP A 438 1.85 -1.98 14.03
CA ASP A 438 1.34 -1.62 12.71
C ASP A 438 2.46 -1.78 11.66
N LEU A 439 2.21 -2.62 10.66
CA LEU A 439 3.12 -2.88 9.55
C LEU A 439 2.81 -1.99 8.33
N GLY A 440 1.74 -1.19 8.38
CA GLY A 440 1.19 -0.43 7.27
C GLY A 440 0.15 -1.21 6.46
N GLY A 441 -0.67 -0.51 5.68
CA GLY A 441 -1.69 -1.14 4.82
C GLY A 441 -2.73 -1.96 5.59
N ALA A 442 -3.04 -1.56 6.83
CA ALA A 442 -3.90 -2.26 7.78
C ALA A 442 -3.36 -3.61 8.30
N ALA A 443 -2.12 -3.99 7.97
CA ALA A 443 -1.49 -5.16 8.52
C ALA A 443 -0.93 -4.88 9.93
N VAL A 444 -1.21 -5.76 10.89
CA VAL A 444 -0.73 -5.65 12.27
C VAL A 444 -0.12 -6.97 12.69
N LEU A 445 1.12 -6.94 13.16
CA LEU A 445 1.79 -8.09 13.76
C LEU A 445 1.59 -8.08 15.27
N ALA A 446 1.37 -9.24 15.87
CA ALA A 446 1.40 -9.42 17.31
C ALA A 446 2.36 -10.52 17.72
N VAL A 447 3.10 -10.32 18.82
CA VAL A 447 3.92 -11.35 19.46
C VAL A 447 3.59 -11.43 20.94
N ALA A 448 3.18 -12.60 21.41
CA ALA A 448 2.68 -12.85 22.76
C ALA A 448 3.60 -13.78 23.57
N ARG A 449 3.72 -13.49 24.86
CA ARG A 449 4.22 -14.42 25.88
C ARG A 449 3.21 -15.56 26.09
N ILE A 450 3.72 -16.74 26.41
CA ILE A 450 2.94 -17.96 26.66
C ILE A 450 3.02 -18.33 28.15
N GLY A 451 1.95 -18.11 28.91
CA GLY A 451 1.86 -18.47 30.32
C GLY A 451 3.00 -17.89 31.14
N SER A 452 3.76 -18.74 31.83
CA SER A 452 4.94 -18.35 32.62
C SER A 452 6.13 -17.89 31.75
N GLY A 453 6.09 -18.07 30.43
CA GLY A 453 7.20 -17.81 29.51
C GLY A 453 8.15 -19.01 29.35
N ALA A 454 7.98 -20.08 30.13
CA ALA A 454 8.79 -21.29 30.01
C ALA A 454 8.58 -22.00 28.67
N GLY A 455 9.63 -22.63 28.15
CA GLY A 455 9.57 -23.41 26.91
C GLY A 455 10.17 -22.72 25.68
N GLY A 456 10.82 -21.57 25.86
CA GLY A 456 11.66 -20.89 24.86
C GLY A 456 10.90 -20.36 23.65
N LYS A 457 9.59 -20.09 23.82
CA LYS A 457 8.66 -19.78 22.72
C LYS A 457 7.88 -18.50 22.98
N LEU A 458 7.71 -17.73 21.91
CA LEU A 458 6.78 -16.62 21.81
C LEU A 458 5.82 -16.91 20.66
N ARG A 459 4.55 -16.51 20.79
CA ARG A 459 3.52 -16.80 19.78
C ARG A 459 3.31 -15.62 18.85
N GLN A 460 3.32 -15.86 17.54
CA GLN A 460 3.09 -14.82 16.54
C GLN A 460 1.67 -14.89 15.97
N PHE A 461 1.02 -13.74 15.88
CA PHE A 461 -0.25 -13.56 15.19
C PHE A 461 -0.14 -12.44 14.16
N VAL A 462 -0.97 -12.49 13.13
CA VAL A 462 -1.08 -11.39 12.16
C VAL A 462 -2.54 -11.07 11.87
N SER A 463 -2.84 -9.79 11.73
CA SER A 463 -4.06 -9.28 11.11
C SER A 463 -3.68 -8.57 9.81
N LEU A 464 -4.50 -8.71 8.78
CA LEU A 464 -4.33 -8.02 7.49
C LEU A 464 -5.47 -7.01 7.22
N ASN A 465 -6.28 -6.71 8.23
CA ASN A 465 -7.50 -5.90 8.10
C ASN A 465 -7.78 -5.04 9.33
N GLY A 466 -6.73 -4.41 9.86
CA GLY A 466 -6.82 -3.41 10.93
C GLY A 466 -7.23 -4.01 12.28
N GLY A 467 -6.91 -5.29 12.52
CA GLY A 467 -7.25 -6.00 13.76
C GLY A 467 -8.62 -6.67 13.77
N THR A 468 -9.37 -6.66 12.66
CA THR A 468 -10.71 -7.26 12.59
C THR A 468 -10.67 -8.78 12.71
N THR A 469 -9.77 -9.44 11.99
CA THR A 469 -9.53 -10.89 12.08
C THR A 469 -8.05 -11.17 12.27
N TRP A 470 -7.75 -12.27 12.97
CA TRP A 470 -6.39 -12.67 13.33
C TRP A 470 -6.10 -14.09 12.90
N THR A 471 -4.90 -14.28 12.37
CA THR A 471 -4.32 -15.58 12.05
C THR A 471 -3.23 -15.89 13.05
N ASP A 472 -3.35 -17.02 13.74
CA ASP A 472 -2.25 -17.58 14.52
C ASP A 472 -1.23 -18.21 13.57
N GLN A 473 -0.02 -17.63 13.52
CA GLN A 473 1.05 -18.06 12.61
C GLN A 473 1.97 -19.10 13.23
N GLY A 474 1.79 -19.46 14.50
CA GLY A 474 2.68 -20.37 15.22
C GLY A 474 3.71 -19.65 16.10
N ASP A 475 4.71 -20.42 16.54
CA ASP A 475 5.79 -19.90 17.40
C ASP A 475 6.81 -19.12 16.55
N VAL A 476 7.32 -18.01 17.09
CA VAL A 476 8.45 -17.27 16.51
C VAL A 476 9.63 -18.21 16.31
N THR A 477 10.01 -18.42 15.04
CA THR A 477 10.97 -19.45 14.63
C THR A 477 12.17 -18.83 13.91
N ALA A 478 13.35 -19.07 14.49
CA ALA A 478 14.67 -18.81 13.91
C ALA A 478 15.43 -20.14 13.84
N GLN A 479 16.52 -20.21 13.05
CA GLN A 479 17.37 -21.40 13.01
C GLN A 479 17.86 -21.80 14.42
N ASN A 480 18.31 -20.81 15.19
CA ASN A 480 18.76 -20.99 16.56
C ASN A 480 17.78 -20.33 17.53
N GLY A 481 16.89 -21.14 18.11
CA GLY A 481 15.88 -20.72 19.08
C GLY A 481 16.43 -20.55 20.50
N ASP A 482 15.52 -20.43 21.47
CA ASP A 482 15.82 -20.20 22.90
C ASP A 482 15.63 -21.47 23.74
N SER A 483 15.74 -22.66 23.13
CA SER A 483 15.60 -23.96 23.81
C SER A 483 14.29 -24.05 24.60
N THR A 484 14.34 -24.41 25.88
CA THR A 484 13.21 -24.42 26.82
C THR A 484 13.26 -23.26 27.82
N ASP A 485 14.01 -22.21 27.51
CA ASP A 485 14.26 -21.08 28.42
C ASP A 485 12.97 -20.32 28.77
N VAL A 486 13.03 -19.47 29.79
CA VAL A 486 11.94 -18.56 30.16
C VAL A 486 12.07 -17.27 29.37
N VAL A 487 11.18 -17.06 28.39
CA VAL A 487 11.12 -15.85 27.56
C VAL A 487 9.86 -15.05 27.84
N VAL A 488 10.01 -13.75 28.10
CA VAL A 488 8.94 -12.87 28.58
C VAL A 488 8.94 -11.51 27.92
N SER A 489 7.83 -10.79 28.12
CA SER A 489 7.62 -9.39 27.80
C SER A 489 8.07 -9.00 26.39
N PRO A 490 7.55 -9.61 25.31
CA PRO A 490 7.92 -9.23 23.95
C PRO A 490 7.58 -7.76 23.67
N SER A 491 8.39 -7.09 22.85
CA SER A 491 8.12 -5.76 22.32
C SER A 491 8.61 -5.64 20.87
N LEU A 492 7.93 -4.83 20.06
CA LEU A 492 8.16 -4.77 18.62
C LEU A 492 8.54 -3.35 18.18
N SER A 493 9.37 -3.25 17.15
CA SER A 493 9.72 -2.00 16.49
C SER A 493 9.74 -2.18 14.97
N TYR A 494 9.36 -1.13 14.25
CA TYR A 494 9.41 -1.07 12.80
C TYR A 494 10.60 -0.23 12.34
N VAL A 495 11.42 -0.77 11.44
CA VAL A 495 12.62 -0.09 10.91
C VAL A 495 12.81 -0.36 9.43
N TYR A 496 13.68 0.41 8.77
CA TYR A 496 14.06 0.20 7.37
C TYR A 496 15.56 -0.09 7.26
N SER A 497 15.92 -0.96 6.31
CA SER A 497 17.32 -1.10 5.87
C SER A 497 17.79 0.18 5.17
N GLU A 498 19.10 0.30 4.90
CA GLU A 498 19.65 1.40 4.09
C GLU A 498 19.05 1.45 2.68
N GLY A 499 18.67 0.28 2.12
CA GLY A 499 17.99 0.15 0.83
C GLY A 499 16.48 0.41 0.89
N GLY A 500 15.92 0.71 2.07
CA GLY A 500 14.49 0.98 2.26
C GLY A 500 13.63 -0.26 2.53
N THR A 501 14.22 -1.46 2.69
CA THR A 501 13.45 -2.67 2.99
C THR A 501 12.92 -2.64 4.42
N PRO A 502 11.60 -2.75 4.63
CA PRO A 502 11.02 -2.70 5.96
C PRO A 502 11.27 -4.00 6.74
N HIS A 503 11.63 -3.86 8.01
CA HIS A 503 11.93 -4.92 8.95
C HIS A 503 11.16 -4.73 10.26
N VAL A 504 10.81 -5.84 10.87
CA VAL A 504 10.37 -5.91 12.27
C VAL A 504 11.55 -6.27 13.14
N VAL A 505 11.66 -5.61 14.28
CA VAL A 505 12.61 -5.95 15.35
C VAL A 505 11.81 -6.39 16.56
N LEU A 506 12.00 -7.64 16.97
CA LEU A 506 11.43 -8.21 18.19
C LEU A 506 12.47 -8.15 19.30
N PHE A 507 12.16 -7.43 20.37
CA PHE A 507 12.87 -7.53 21.62
C PHE A 507 12.12 -8.45 22.57
N TYR A 508 12.86 -9.17 23.40
CA TYR A 508 12.31 -10.01 24.46
C TYR A 508 13.37 -10.25 25.53
N THR A 509 12.91 -10.58 26.74
CA THR A 509 13.81 -10.92 27.83
C THR A 509 13.83 -12.43 28.04
N ASN A 510 15.03 -13.01 28.00
CA ASN A 510 15.25 -14.39 28.38
C ASN A 510 15.79 -14.42 29.81
N ARG A 511 14.94 -14.80 30.76
CA ARG A 511 15.25 -14.84 32.19
C ARG A 511 16.13 -16.03 32.58
N THR A 512 16.22 -17.06 31.75
CA THR A 512 17.14 -18.19 31.99
C THR A 512 18.59 -17.80 31.68
N GLN A 513 18.81 -17.04 30.61
CA GLN A 513 20.14 -16.54 30.22
C GLN A 513 20.47 -15.21 30.89
N HIS A 514 19.50 -14.55 31.51
CA HIS A 514 19.61 -13.22 32.13
C HIS A 514 20.02 -12.10 31.15
N PHE A 515 19.43 -12.12 29.95
CA PHE A 515 19.66 -11.09 28.94
C PHE A 515 18.37 -10.68 28.23
N CYS A 516 18.30 -9.40 27.89
CA CYS A 516 17.41 -8.87 26.88
C CYS A 516 18.06 -9.06 25.50
N TYR A 517 17.30 -9.62 24.57
CA TYR A 517 17.73 -9.92 23.20
C TYR A 517 16.86 -9.17 22.19
N TYR A 518 17.38 -9.02 20.97
CA TYR A 518 16.54 -8.76 19.80
C TYR A 518 16.77 -9.77 18.67
N ARG A 519 15.74 -9.93 17.83
CA ARG A 519 15.76 -10.60 16.53
C ARG A 519 15.15 -9.68 15.48
N THR A 520 15.50 -9.88 14.22
CA THR A 520 14.92 -9.13 13.09
C THR A 520 14.28 -10.06 12.08
N ILE A 521 13.33 -9.55 11.32
CA ILE A 521 12.70 -10.25 10.20
C ILE A 521 12.20 -9.22 9.17
N PRO A 522 12.36 -9.44 7.85
CA PRO A 522 11.71 -8.61 6.85
C PRO A 522 10.19 -8.63 7.02
N VAL A 523 9.53 -7.48 6.88
CA VAL A 523 8.06 -7.37 7.04
C VAL A 523 7.30 -8.34 6.12
N SER A 524 7.79 -8.54 4.90
CA SER A 524 7.23 -9.50 3.95
C SER A 524 7.24 -10.94 4.48
N LYS A 525 8.29 -11.35 5.20
CA LYS A 525 8.38 -12.68 5.82
C LYS A 525 7.50 -12.78 7.06
N ALA A 526 7.48 -11.75 7.92
CA ALA A 526 6.64 -11.73 9.12
C ALA A 526 5.14 -11.80 8.78
N ALA A 527 4.71 -11.10 7.73
CA ALA A 527 3.33 -11.15 7.25
C ALA A 527 2.97 -12.55 6.69
N ALA A 528 3.93 -13.26 6.09
CA ALA A 528 3.72 -14.58 5.51
C ALA A 528 3.73 -15.72 6.54
N GLY A 529 4.49 -15.60 7.64
CA GLY A 529 4.54 -16.63 8.68
C GLY A 529 5.49 -16.31 9.83
N ALA A 530 5.59 -17.24 10.77
CA ALA A 530 6.42 -17.09 11.98
C ALA A 530 7.88 -17.55 11.82
N ALA A 531 8.30 -17.99 10.62
CA ALA A 531 9.65 -18.48 10.35
C ALA A 531 10.51 -17.46 9.59
N GLY A 532 11.82 -17.49 9.83
CA GLY A 532 12.80 -16.63 9.16
C GLY A 532 13.26 -15.42 9.99
N TRP A 533 13.05 -15.48 11.31
CA TRP A 533 13.67 -14.54 12.25
C TRP A 533 15.18 -14.79 12.32
N SER A 534 15.95 -13.70 12.45
CA SER A 534 17.41 -13.76 12.61
C SER A 534 17.83 -14.49 13.89
N ASP A 535 19.12 -14.85 13.98
CA ASP A 535 19.74 -15.18 15.26
C ASP A 535 19.56 -14.03 16.27
N ARG A 536 19.48 -14.39 17.56
CA ARG A 536 19.32 -13.42 18.64
C ARG A 536 20.61 -12.64 18.89
N THR A 537 20.48 -11.35 19.15
CA THR A 537 21.59 -10.48 19.58
C THR A 537 21.30 -9.91 20.95
N SER A 538 22.22 -10.04 21.90
CA SER A 538 22.05 -9.49 23.25
C SER A 538 22.19 -7.96 23.23
N VAL A 539 21.39 -7.29 24.04
CA VAL A 539 21.37 -5.82 24.13
C VAL A 539 21.71 -5.33 25.52
N TYR A 540 21.20 -6.02 26.54
CA TYR A 540 21.40 -5.63 27.93
C TYR A 540 21.26 -6.82 28.86
N SER A 541 21.92 -6.76 30.02
CA SER A 541 21.71 -7.75 31.08
C SER A 541 20.33 -7.60 31.72
N ALA A 542 19.69 -8.72 32.02
CA ALA A 542 18.36 -8.81 32.61
C ALA A 542 18.35 -9.86 33.74
N PRO A 543 18.98 -9.57 34.90
CA PRO A 543 19.01 -10.49 36.04
C PRO A 543 17.62 -10.71 36.66
N SER A 544 17.41 -11.85 37.32
CA SER A 544 16.18 -12.12 38.09
C SER A 544 14.89 -11.82 37.28
N ASP A 545 13.92 -11.10 37.87
CA ASP A 545 12.64 -10.76 37.23
C ASP A 545 12.67 -9.48 36.36
N SER A 546 13.84 -9.14 35.84
CA SER A 546 14.00 -8.08 34.83
C SER A 546 13.17 -8.32 33.56
N GLY A 547 12.98 -7.27 32.76
CA GLY A 547 12.44 -7.32 31.41
C GLY A 547 11.66 -6.06 31.02
N TYR A 548 10.52 -6.24 30.37
CA TYR A 548 9.56 -5.17 30.05
C TYR A 548 10.18 -4.05 29.22
N GLN A 549 10.94 -4.46 28.20
CA GLN A 549 11.59 -3.51 27.34
C GLN A 549 10.61 -2.82 26.41
N SER A 550 10.86 -1.55 26.13
CA SER A 550 10.08 -0.72 25.20
C SER A 550 11.01 0.21 24.43
N GLN A 551 10.56 0.68 23.27
CA GLN A 551 11.41 1.32 22.28
C GLN A 551 10.82 2.62 21.75
N VAL A 552 11.73 3.50 21.30
CA VAL A 552 11.48 4.64 20.42
C VAL A 552 12.37 4.50 19.20
N VAL A 553 11.79 4.66 18.00
CA VAL A 553 12.53 4.60 16.74
C VAL A 553 12.70 6.01 16.18
N LEU A 554 13.95 6.42 15.99
CA LEU A 554 14.29 7.70 15.38
C LEU A 554 14.76 7.50 13.93
N GLY A 555 14.25 8.34 13.03
CA GLY A 555 14.62 8.33 11.60
C GLY A 555 14.45 6.98 10.90
N GLY A 556 13.52 6.15 11.39
CA GLY A 556 13.21 4.83 10.83
C GLY A 556 14.29 3.75 10.99
N ARG A 557 15.37 3.99 11.76
CA ARG A 557 16.51 3.05 11.86
C ARG A 557 17.26 3.04 13.18
N ARG A 558 17.19 4.12 13.97
CA ARG A 558 17.91 4.24 15.25
C ARG A 558 16.96 3.91 16.39
N ILE A 559 17.16 2.76 17.02
CA ILE A 559 16.33 2.32 18.14
C ILE A 559 16.96 2.75 19.46
N LEU A 560 16.21 3.50 20.24
CA LEU A 560 16.45 3.75 21.65
C LEU A 560 15.53 2.84 22.45
N GLY A 561 16.06 2.16 23.46
CA GLY A 561 15.29 1.24 24.28
C GLY A 561 15.46 1.50 25.77
N THR A 562 14.52 0.99 26.55
CA THR A 562 14.65 0.81 28.00
C THR A 562 14.46 -0.65 28.33
N VAL A 563 15.07 -1.13 29.40
CA VAL A 563 14.75 -2.40 30.07
C VAL A 563 14.67 -2.15 31.57
N PHE A 564 13.68 -2.70 32.23
CA PHE A 564 13.61 -2.65 33.69
C PHE A 564 14.45 -3.78 34.26
N ARG A 565 15.36 -3.43 35.18
CA ARG A 565 16.30 -4.38 35.78
C ARG A 565 16.09 -4.48 37.27
N GLU A 566 15.92 -5.69 37.73
CA GLU A 566 15.87 -6.00 39.15
C GLU A 566 17.29 -6.10 39.73
N LEU A 567 17.52 -5.42 40.84
CA LEU A 567 18.78 -5.47 41.60
C LEU A 567 18.59 -6.23 42.91
N SER A 568 17.38 -6.23 43.45
CA SER A 568 16.91 -7.08 44.55
C SER A 568 15.38 -7.22 44.46
N ALA A 569 14.79 -8.11 45.27
CA ALA A 569 13.35 -8.31 45.31
C ALA A 569 12.51 -7.03 45.58
N SER A 570 13.12 -6.01 46.20
CA SER A 570 12.48 -4.73 46.53
C SER A 570 13.10 -3.51 45.81
N ALA A 571 14.04 -3.73 44.88
CA ALA A 571 14.71 -2.66 44.16
C ALA A 571 14.90 -2.98 42.69
N SER A 572 14.33 -2.14 41.84
CA SER A 572 14.45 -2.22 40.39
C SER A 572 14.45 -0.81 39.77
N GLY A 573 14.87 -0.70 38.52
CA GLY A 573 14.86 0.58 37.82
C GLY A 573 14.90 0.42 36.31
N ALA A 574 14.69 1.53 35.60
CA ALA A 574 14.69 1.57 34.14
C ALA A 574 16.09 1.90 33.62
N PHE A 575 16.67 1.04 32.77
CA PHE A 575 18.00 1.21 32.19
C PHE A 575 17.90 1.34 30.68
N GLN A 576 18.43 2.44 30.14
CA GLN A 576 18.30 2.72 28.72
C GLN A 576 19.50 2.21 27.90
N PHE A 577 19.23 1.88 26.65
CA PHE A 577 20.18 1.34 25.70
C PHE A 577 19.92 1.84 24.28
N GLU A 578 20.90 1.66 23.41
CA GLU A 578 20.75 1.86 21.97
C GLU A 578 20.99 0.53 21.27
N ALA A 579 20.06 0.10 20.43
CA ALA A 579 20.23 -1.12 19.64
C ALA A 579 20.84 -0.74 18.28
N ASN A 580 22.15 -0.98 18.15
CA ASN A 580 22.88 -0.75 16.91
C ASN A 580 22.75 -1.96 15.99
N MET A 581 21.83 -1.90 15.03
CA MET A 581 21.59 -2.98 14.08
C MET A 581 22.56 -2.98 12.88
N GLY A 582 23.37 -1.92 12.73
CA GLY A 582 24.23 -1.72 11.57
C GLY A 582 23.42 -1.67 10.26
N SER A 583 24.03 -2.09 9.16
CA SER A 583 23.35 -2.22 7.87
C SER A 583 22.58 -3.55 7.83
N LEU A 584 21.28 -3.51 8.12
CA LEU A 584 20.41 -4.69 8.01
C LEU A 584 20.44 -5.26 6.59
N PRO A 585 20.66 -6.58 6.41
CA PRO A 585 20.61 -7.22 5.11
C PRO A 585 19.18 -7.26 4.58
N ASP A 586 18.98 -6.95 3.29
CA ASP A 586 17.68 -7.11 2.63
C ASP A 586 17.35 -8.60 2.41
N TYR A 587 18.39 -9.43 2.31
CA TYR A 587 18.30 -10.89 2.28
C TYR A 587 19.36 -11.53 3.17
N GLU A 588 18.93 -12.48 4.00
CA GLU A 588 19.81 -13.33 4.81
C GLU A 588 19.32 -14.78 4.70
N SER A 589 20.27 -15.71 4.51
CA SER A 589 20.04 -17.15 4.64
C SER A 589 20.30 -17.63 6.07
N ASP A 590 19.71 -18.75 6.45
CA ASP A 590 20.21 -19.52 7.59
C ASP A 590 21.61 -20.09 7.32
N TRP A 591 22.30 -20.54 8.36
CA TRP A 591 23.53 -21.33 8.23
C TRP A 591 23.24 -22.63 7.50
N THR A 592 23.65 -22.71 6.24
CA THR A 592 23.38 -23.82 5.34
C THR A 592 24.59 -24.72 5.25
N ALA A 593 24.41 -26.03 5.44
CA ALA A 593 25.50 -27.00 5.30
C ALA A 593 26.06 -26.97 3.87
N VAL A 594 27.39 -26.84 3.76
CA VAL A 594 28.10 -26.82 2.49
C VAL A 594 29.23 -27.85 2.47
N VAL A 595 29.52 -28.36 1.28
CA VAL A 595 30.64 -29.26 0.99
C VAL A 595 31.45 -28.75 -0.20
N ALA A 596 32.66 -29.24 -0.33
CA ALA A 596 33.61 -28.85 -1.38
C ALA A 596 33.08 -29.16 -2.80
N SER A 597 33.56 -28.39 -3.78
CA SER A 597 33.33 -28.57 -5.22
C SER A 597 31.84 -28.68 -5.61
N THR A 598 30.99 -27.87 -4.97
CA THR A 598 29.52 -27.95 -5.11
C THR A 598 28.94 -26.56 -5.37
N LEU A 599 27.87 -26.49 -6.18
CA LEU A 599 27.13 -25.26 -6.46
C LEU A 599 25.86 -25.19 -5.62
N TYR A 600 25.70 -24.10 -4.88
CA TYR A 600 24.51 -23.78 -4.08
C TYR A 600 23.74 -22.62 -4.71
N THR A 601 22.42 -22.66 -4.65
CA THR A 601 21.54 -21.61 -5.20
C THR A 601 20.61 -21.09 -4.12
N PHE A 602 20.67 -19.79 -3.88
CA PHE A 602 19.89 -19.08 -2.86
C PHE A 602 18.93 -18.12 -3.56
N ALA A 603 17.62 -18.37 -3.46
CA ALA A 603 16.62 -17.43 -3.96
C ALA A 603 16.51 -16.24 -3.01
N HIS A 604 16.86 -15.04 -3.47
CA HIS A 604 16.90 -13.86 -2.60
C HIS A 604 15.57 -13.11 -2.54
N GLY A 605 14.71 -13.21 -3.56
CA GLY A 605 13.38 -12.60 -3.56
C GLY A 605 13.38 -11.06 -3.51
N LEU A 606 14.52 -10.44 -3.77
CA LEU A 606 14.67 -8.98 -3.81
C LEU A 606 14.16 -8.42 -5.14
N GLN A 607 13.70 -7.17 -5.11
CA GLN A 607 13.18 -6.47 -6.30
C GLN A 607 14.24 -6.27 -7.41
N HIS A 608 15.52 -6.18 -7.02
CA HIS A 608 16.65 -6.01 -7.92
C HIS A 608 17.82 -6.92 -7.48
N PRO A 609 18.76 -7.24 -8.39
CA PRO A 609 20.00 -7.91 -8.01
C PRO A 609 20.72 -7.13 -6.89
N PRO A 610 21.12 -7.78 -5.78
CA PRO A 610 21.82 -7.10 -4.70
C PRO A 610 23.20 -6.60 -5.15
N ARG A 611 23.57 -5.38 -4.74
CA ARG A 611 24.87 -4.78 -5.10
C ARG A 611 26.00 -5.26 -4.19
N ARG A 612 25.67 -5.68 -2.97
CA ARG A 612 26.61 -6.24 -2.00
C ARG A 612 26.14 -7.63 -1.58
N VAL A 613 27.04 -8.60 -1.66
CA VAL A 613 26.83 -9.95 -1.13
C VAL A 613 28.03 -10.31 -0.26
N GLU A 614 27.75 -10.81 0.94
CA GLU A 614 28.74 -11.37 1.84
C GLU A 614 28.42 -12.84 2.10
N VAL A 615 29.45 -13.68 2.04
CA VAL A 615 29.36 -15.09 2.40
C VAL A 615 30.24 -15.30 3.63
N GLU A 616 29.67 -15.88 4.67
CA GLU A 616 30.36 -16.18 5.92
C GLU A 616 30.46 -17.70 6.09
N TYR A 617 31.56 -18.18 6.67
CA TYR A 617 31.80 -19.58 6.98
C TYR A 617 31.82 -19.80 8.49
N ALA A 618 31.25 -20.92 8.92
CA ALA A 618 31.36 -21.45 10.27
C ALA A 618 31.45 -22.98 10.28
N SER A 619 31.96 -23.52 11.40
CA SER A 619 32.09 -24.97 11.61
C SER A 619 30.81 -25.63 12.16
N SER A 620 29.79 -24.86 12.55
CA SER A 620 28.49 -25.34 13.02
C SER A 620 27.36 -24.42 12.53
N SER A 621 26.11 -24.88 12.63
CA SER A 621 24.91 -24.09 12.33
C SER A 621 24.50 -23.11 13.45
N ASN A 622 25.19 -23.15 14.59
CA ASN A 622 25.00 -22.24 15.72
C ASN A 622 26.36 -21.71 16.22
N PRO A 623 27.07 -20.93 15.39
CA PRO A 623 28.42 -20.54 15.70
C PRO A 623 28.49 -19.31 16.61
N THR A 624 29.49 -19.28 17.49
CA THR A 624 29.87 -18.07 18.25
C THR A 624 30.87 -17.20 17.51
N THR A 625 31.56 -17.75 16.51
CA THR A 625 32.51 -17.07 15.65
C THR A 625 32.40 -17.57 14.21
N TRP A 626 32.65 -16.69 13.26
CA TRP A 626 32.62 -16.99 11.83
C TRP A 626 33.64 -16.13 11.10
N THR A 627 33.93 -16.49 9.85
CA THR A 627 34.90 -15.81 9.00
C THR A 627 34.30 -15.48 7.65
N LYS A 628 34.74 -14.37 7.03
CA LYS A 628 34.32 -14.04 5.66
C LYS A 628 34.94 -15.04 4.68
N VAL A 629 34.17 -15.44 3.69
CA VAL A 629 34.58 -16.33 2.61
C VAL A 629 34.97 -15.48 1.41
N TYR A 630 36.21 -15.67 0.94
CA TYR A 630 36.71 -15.10 -0.30
C TYR A 630 37.20 -16.22 -1.21
N ALA A 631 37.13 -16.02 -2.52
CA ALA A 631 37.75 -16.92 -3.47
C ALA A 631 39.27 -16.87 -3.29
N SER A 632 39.84 -17.99 -2.85
CA SER A 632 41.27 -18.14 -2.60
C SER A 632 41.79 -19.43 -3.24
N PHE A 633 43.08 -19.73 -3.02
CA PHE A 633 43.79 -20.82 -3.67
C PHE A 633 44.78 -21.47 -2.71
N PHE A 634 44.94 -22.79 -2.85
CA PHE A 634 46.05 -23.52 -2.25
C PHE A 634 46.54 -24.64 -3.17
N ASN A 635 47.74 -25.12 -2.89
CA ASN A 635 48.34 -26.27 -3.55
C ASN A 635 48.83 -27.26 -2.49
N ASP A 636 48.40 -28.52 -2.62
CA ASP A 636 48.77 -29.67 -1.79
C ASP A 636 49.33 -30.84 -2.63
N GLY A 637 49.87 -30.52 -3.81
CA GLY A 637 50.19 -31.48 -4.87
C GLY A 637 49.34 -31.29 -6.12
N ALA A 638 48.24 -30.53 -6.03
CA ALA A 638 47.42 -30.09 -7.15
C ALA A 638 46.85 -28.68 -6.93
N ASN A 639 46.51 -27.99 -8.02
CA ASN A 639 45.88 -26.67 -7.97
C ASN A 639 44.44 -26.78 -7.45
N LYS A 640 44.13 -26.13 -6.32
CA LYS A 640 42.83 -26.22 -5.64
C LYS A 640 42.32 -24.84 -5.25
N GLY A 641 41.02 -24.60 -5.46
CA GLY A 641 40.33 -23.43 -4.91
C GLY A 641 39.99 -23.63 -3.43
N SER A 642 40.02 -22.55 -2.64
CA SER A 642 39.48 -22.48 -1.28
C SER A 642 38.44 -21.36 -1.19
N GLY A 643 37.42 -21.54 -0.37
CA GLY A 643 36.31 -20.59 -0.25
C GLY A 643 35.27 -20.80 -1.34
N ALA A 644 34.71 -19.70 -1.86
CA ALA A 644 33.69 -19.77 -2.90
C ALA A 644 33.74 -18.61 -3.89
N GLN A 645 33.33 -18.89 -5.12
CA GLN A 645 32.94 -17.90 -6.11
C GLN A 645 31.45 -17.58 -5.96
N VAL A 646 31.08 -16.32 -6.19
CA VAL A 646 29.70 -15.84 -6.07
C VAL A 646 29.22 -15.29 -7.41
N GLU A 647 28.06 -15.75 -7.85
CA GLU A 647 27.35 -15.19 -8.99
C GLU A 647 26.03 -14.57 -8.51
N ILE A 648 25.75 -13.36 -8.97
CA ILE A 648 24.55 -12.59 -8.59
C ILE A 648 23.67 -12.46 -9.82
N GLY A 649 22.47 -13.04 -9.74
CA GLY A 649 21.42 -12.91 -10.75
C GLY A 649 20.29 -11.99 -10.30
N ALA A 650 19.25 -11.90 -11.13
CA ALA A 650 18.04 -11.14 -10.80
C ALA A 650 17.18 -11.80 -9.71
N THR A 651 17.26 -13.12 -9.57
CA THR A 651 16.42 -13.91 -8.66
C THR A 651 17.21 -14.74 -7.66
N ASN A 652 18.49 -15.01 -7.95
CA ASN A 652 19.31 -15.94 -7.20
C ASN A 652 20.73 -15.43 -6.97
N ILE A 653 21.28 -15.79 -5.81
CA ILE A 653 22.72 -15.79 -5.54
C ILE A 653 23.19 -17.24 -5.68
N ARG A 654 24.17 -17.49 -6.55
CA ARG A 654 24.79 -18.81 -6.68
C ARG A 654 26.19 -18.79 -6.06
N VAL A 655 26.48 -19.80 -5.25
CA VAL A 655 27.75 -19.92 -4.51
C VAL A 655 28.42 -21.24 -4.89
N GLY A 656 29.54 -21.16 -5.62
CA GLY A 656 30.33 -22.33 -6.04
C GLY A 656 31.54 -22.53 -5.13
N THR A 657 31.54 -23.62 -4.35
CA THR A 657 32.63 -23.91 -3.40
C THR A 657 33.86 -24.49 -4.09
N GLY A 658 35.04 -24.15 -3.56
CA GLY A 658 36.32 -24.74 -3.97
C GLY A 658 36.52 -26.17 -3.43
N ALA A 659 37.72 -26.72 -3.62
CA ALA A 659 38.09 -28.02 -3.06
C ALA A 659 38.20 -28.00 -1.52
N ALA A 660 38.37 -26.82 -0.93
CA ALA A 660 38.07 -26.55 0.47
C ALA A 660 36.95 -25.49 0.53
N VAL A 661 35.96 -25.67 1.41
CA VAL A 661 34.94 -24.64 1.66
C VAL A 661 35.53 -23.46 2.42
N TRP A 662 36.62 -23.66 3.16
CA TRP A 662 37.36 -22.56 3.79
C TRP A 662 38.79 -23.01 4.15
N GLY A 663 39.69 -22.04 4.27
CA GLY A 663 41.08 -22.24 4.70
C GLY A 663 42.05 -22.64 3.58
N THR A 664 43.27 -22.11 3.66
CA THR A 664 44.38 -22.32 2.72
C THR A 664 45.62 -22.89 3.39
N ALA A 665 45.72 -22.76 4.72
CA ALA A 665 46.90 -22.97 5.55
C ALA A 665 48.02 -21.94 5.39
N TYR A 666 47.75 -20.77 4.79
CA TYR A 666 48.77 -19.76 4.48
C TYR A 666 48.72 -18.49 5.34
N PHE A 667 47.69 -18.29 6.16
CA PHE A 667 47.52 -17.05 6.94
C PHE A 667 47.68 -17.31 8.44
N GLY A 668 48.56 -16.52 9.08
CA GLY A 668 48.88 -16.67 10.49
C GLY A 668 47.67 -16.61 11.43
N GLY A 669 47.72 -17.37 12.53
CA GLY A 669 46.66 -17.42 13.53
C GLY A 669 45.56 -18.41 13.16
N PHE A 670 44.55 -17.96 12.41
CA PHE A 670 43.30 -18.69 12.19
C PHE A 670 43.28 -19.61 10.95
N ASP A 671 44.24 -19.50 10.04
CA ASP A 671 44.36 -20.34 8.82
C ASP A 671 45.83 -20.72 8.57
N ALA A 672 46.52 -21.19 9.61
CA ALA A 672 47.98 -21.34 9.60
C ALA A 672 48.47 -22.79 9.40
N THR A 673 47.57 -23.78 9.42
CA THR A 673 47.92 -25.20 9.34
C THR A 673 47.07 -25.91 8.30
N THR A 674 47.56 -27.03 7.76
CA THR A 674 46.83 -27.82 6.75
C THR A 674 45.47 -28.33 7.25
N GLY A 675 45.31 -28.48 8.57
CA GLY A 675 44.02 -28.82 9.19
C GLY A 675 42.95 -27.73 9.07
N ALA A 676 43.32 -26.50 8.70
CA ALA A 676 42.37 -25.42 8.42
C ALA A 676 41.67 -25.58 7.06
N ARG A 677 42.20 -26.41 6.16
CA ARG A 677 41.61 -26.70 4.84
C ARG A 677 40.42 -27.63 4.99
N VAL A 678 39.26 -27.07 5.29
CA VAL A 678 38.04 -27.83 5.57
C VAL A 678 37.26 -28.10 4.28
N THR A 679 36.74 -29.31 4.12
CA THR A 679 35.96 -29.72 2.94
C THR A 679 34.45 -29.67 3.17
N SER A 680 34.01 -29.37 4.38
CA SER A 680 32.61 -29.18 4.75
C SER A 680 32.46 -28.19 5.91
N GLY A 681 31.29 -27.58 6.03
CA GLY A 681 30.90 -26.75 7.16
C GLY A 681 29.58 -26.05 6.86
N PHE A 682 29.43 -24.80 7.27
CA PHE A 682 28.20 -24.04 7.07
C PHE A 682 28.49 -22.66 6.49
N TYR A 683 27.68 -22.25 5.52
CA TYR A 683 27.69 -20.90 4.98
C TYR A 683 26.44 -20.13 5.37
N ARG A 684 26.61 -18.83 5.62
CA ARG A 684 25.52 -17.84 5.66
C ARG A 684 25.73 -16.81 4.57
N VAL A 685 24.69 -16.54 3.78
CA VAL A 685 24.70 -15.54 2.71
C VAL A 685 23.88 -14.34 3.15
N ARG A 686 24.49 -13.15 3.09
CA ARG A 686 23.85 -11.86 3.37
C ARG A 686 23.94 -10.97 2.14
N ALA A 687 22.87 -10.26 1.82
CA ALA A 687 22.83 -9.41 0.64
C ALA A 687 22.09 -8.10 0.91
N TRP A 688 22.53 -7.04 0.23
CA TRP A 688 21.99 -5.69 0.32
C TRP A 688 21.74 -5.14 -1.10
N ILE A 689 20.59 -4.51 -1.30
CA ILE A 689 20.22 -3.75 -2.51
C ILE A 689 21.14 -2.54 -2.56
#